data_AF-A0A4D5RA35-F1
#
_entry.id   AF-A0A4D5RA35-F1
#
_cell.length_a   1.000
_cell.length_b   1.000
_cell.length_c   1.000
_cell.angle_alpha   90.00
_cell.angle_beta   90.00
_cell.angle_gamma   90.00
#
_symmetry.space_group_name_H-M   'P 1'
#
loop_
_entity.id
_entity.type
_entity.pdbx_description
1 polymer ?
#
loop_
_entity_poly.entity_id
_entity_poly.type
_entity_poly.pdbx_seq_one_letter_code
_entity_poly.pdbx_strand_id
1 'polypeptide(L)'
;MKSKCFVLIYYLLMIYMPPFCISDIYLHNPRGSNNRLDEKTAVRRNQNRLFNSQNNVRGGYNVGDATDLPSEGNEEWQYQMKYFQSSATAESELEIEWTMQHGCGKRQDSYASTEEVDCNVILQFMCQDPTLLANSEDRIRDGGSTATQDFTTQVGPEDAVKNMEERRSNDIKKERGLHESWLHYEKCSQRERNAGLFTADINLNNVGSYSSAIHTRQNPQGNRYGYECPEERDYYPYWHTAPWKDIAILVTNLTQCSMYQEESFNVRPVHECVEFDSQKHRMSSRWNNEAKCRENGGQWQLFYNYLEKAPDFKSKDECEAQQVIKGNQYIWAVPYDSDNVQAECLVSLTPPECKEAPWSRANHLGLTEGGRMPNYTWTIPYFPSNNNQSCIFRIRYNISSFDYDPLTTDYHQNLNPDLQIFPPVSKNPIVNIGIRSPLRLAINTQQLGRTFQDRTHMFWLVPRPSNMQFQRIYNLNVKGKRGNIVQTYPAVEYDFSPSVTRMNAENLLHIQWTGSNTHNNNGAGRNGQAGAAGVGLTGTDRSNLVEIANLGENFPLPYETSNFYKNAELKWIYFGKENISPLSLAVNLASSGFYRCINFTECPESEHQDFVYEVKQEKLSNVLNNAPPSYPGVVIQLKPGNYTYMCTRNNNFSNRSQKGTIIVE
;
A
#
# COMPACT_ATOMS: atom_id res chain seq x y z
N MET A 1 47.09 26.61 -54.95
CA MET A 1 46.92 25.35 -54.20
C MET A 1 45.70 25.49 -53.30
N LYS A 2 44.71 24.59 -53.46
CA LYS A 2 43.37 24.68 -52.88
C LYS A 2 43.34 24.21 -51.42
N SER A 3 42.78 25.05 -50.56
CA SER A 3 41.71 24.83 -49.55
C SER A 3 41.53 23.43 -48.90
N LYS A 4 41.46 23.42 -47.56
CA LYS A 4 40.47 22.71 -46.69
C LYS A 4 40.86 22.94 -45.21
N CYS A 5 40.21 23.86 -44.49
CA CYS A 5 39.10 23.58 -43.57
C CYS A 5 39.25 22.28 -42.78
N PHE A 6 39.81 22.36 -41.56
CA PHE A 6 39.56 21.40 -40.49
C PHE A 6 38.60 22.06 -39.50
N VAL A 7 37.33 21.69 -39.60
CA VAL A 7 36.32 21.99 -38.58
C VAL A 7 36.57 21.03 -37.43
N LEU A 8 36.90 21.57 -36.26
CA LEU A 8 36.96 20.85 -35.00
C LEU A 8 35.51 20.55 -34.57
N ILE A 9 34.96 19.40 -34.94
CA ILE A 9 33.71 18.89 -34.37
C ILE A 9 34.09 17.96 -33.23
N TYR A 10 34.29 18.52 -32.03
CA TYR A 10 34.14 17.73 -30.81
C TYR A 10 32.65 17.44 -30.66
N TYR A 11 32.23 16.25 -31.09
CA TYR A 11 30.92 15.70 -30.75
C TYR A 11 30.84 15.59 -29.23
N LEU A 12 30.09 16.50 -28.60
CA LEU A 12 29.45 16.23 -27.32
C LEU A 12 28.61 14.96 -27.51
N LEU A 13 29.13 13.82 -27.09
CA LEU A 13 28.32 12.66 -26.69
C LEU A 13 27.54 13.11 -25.46
N MET A 14 26.46 13.87 -25.67
CA MET A 14 25.35 13.84 -24.74
C MET A 14 24.87 12.40 -24.73
N ILE A 15 25.28 11.66 -23.70
CA ILE A 15 24.57 10.46 -23.26
C ILE A 15 23.17 10.97 -22.94
N TYR A 16 22.28 10.90 -23.92
CA TYR A 16 20.84 10.99 -23.69
C TYR A 16 20.51 9.76 -22.84
N MET A 17 20.59 9.90 -21.52
CA MET A 17 19.81 9.02 -20.65
C MET A 17 18.36 9.25 -21.08
N PRO A 18 17.66 8.24 -21.61
CA PRO A 18 16.24 8.41 -21.87
C PRO A 18 15.60 8.83 -20.55
N PRO A 19 14.72 9.86 -20.55
CA PRO A 19 13.95 10.18 -19.37
C PRO A 19 13.19 8.91 -19.00
N PHE A 20 13.51 8.34 -17.84
CA PHE A 20 12.65 7.34 -17.24
C PHE A 20 11.27 8.01 -17.13
N CYS A 21 10.31 7.59 -17.95
CA CYS A 21 8.92 7.92 -17.67
C CYS A 21 8.57 7.11 -16.42
N ILE A 22 8.76 7.75 -15.27
CA ILE A 22 8.44 7.14 -13.98
C ILE A 22 7.00 7.54 -13.68
N SER A 23 6.04 6.61 -13.76
CA SER A 23 4.73 6.74 -13.12
C SER A 23 3.87 5.53 -13.47
N ASP A 24 3.74 4.55 -12.56
CA ASP A 24 2.71 3.50 -12.66
C ASP A 24 2.35 2.96 -11.27
N ILE A 25 1.06 2.73 -11.07
CA ILE A 25 0.26 2.48 -9.85
C ILE A 25 0.39 3.47 -8.66
N TYR A 26 -0.71 4.15 -8.30
CA TYR A 26 -0.81 5.01 -7.11
C TYR A 26 -2.05 4.70 -6.32
N LEU A 27 -1.89 4.41 -5.04
CA LEU A 27 -3.00 4.10 -4.15
C LEU A 27 -3.59 5.40 -3.57
N HIS A 28 -4.91 5.57 -3.67
CA HIS A 28 -5.63 6.79 -3.26
C HIS A 28 -6.46 6.59 -2.00
N ASN A 29 -7.08 5.42 -1.85
CA ASN A 29 -7.76 5.01 -0.63
C ASN A 29 -7.45 3.53 -0.34
N PRO A 30 -6.97 3.18 0.86
CA PRO A 30 -6.23 4.04 1.79
C PRO A 30 -5.05 4.75 1.10
N ARG A 31 -4.57 5.87 1.65
CA ARG A 31 -3.56 6.70 0.96
C ARG A 31 -2.21 5.97 0.80
N GLY A 32 -1.71 5.89 -0.44
CA GLY A 32 -0.38 5.37 -0.77
C GLY A 32 0.75 6.34 -0.40
N SER A 33 1.78 5.83 0.27
CA SER A 33 2.93 6.62 0.71
C SER A 33 3.87 6.94 -0.44
N ASN A 34 4.09 6.01 -1.38
CA ASN A 34 5.13 6.08 -2.39
C ASN A 34 6.51 6.50 -1.80
N ASN A 35 6.87 5.92 -0.65
CA ASN A 35 8.05 6.27 0.17
C ASN A 35 8.05 7.66 0.83
N ARG A 36 6.99 8.46 0.70
CA ARG A 36 6.90 9.77 1.38
C ARG A 36 6.73 9.63 2.88
N LEU A 37 7.09 10.67 3.61
CA LEU A 37 6.84 10.83 5.04
C LEU A 37 6.22 12.20 5.30
N ASP A 38 7.03 13.25 5.37
CA ASP A 38 6.64 14.61 5.75
C ASP A 38 7.23 15.67 4.80
N GLU A 39 7.52 15.30 3.56
CA GLU A 39 8.24 16.18 2.65
C GLU A 39 7.45 17.46 2.32
N LYS A 40 8.13 18.60 2.52
CA LYS A 40 7.68 19.94 2.12
C LYS A 40 7.46 20.07 0.61
N THR A 41 8.24 19.38 -0.22
CA THR A 41 8.19 19.47 -1.68
C THR A 41 7.23 18.46 -2.32
N ALA A 42 6.84 18.70 -3.59
CA ALA A 42 6.08 17.70 -4.33
C ALA A 42 6.84 16.40 -4.59
N VAL A 43 8.18 16.41 -4.62
CA VAL A 43 9.00 15.20 -4.76
C VAL A 43 9.24 14.53 -3.40
N ARG A 44 9.21 13.19 -3.37
CA ARG A 44 9.72 12.39 -2.24
C ARG A 44 11.22 12.61 -2.08
N ARG A 45 11.73 12.63 -0.84
CA ARG A 45 13.15 12.92 -0.57
C ARG A 45 14.05 11.71 -0.83
N ASN A 46 13.54 10.51 -0.56
CA ASN A 46 14.30 9.27 -0.67
C ASN A 46 13.44 8.18 -1.29
N GLN A 47 13.78 7.75 -2.51
CA GLN A 47 13.07 6.68 -3.20
C GLN A 47 13.39 5.27 -2.68
N ASN A 48 14.43 5.14 -1.84
CA ASN A 48 14.90 3.88 -1.28
C ASN A 48 14.44 3.68 0.18
N ARG A 49 13.55 4.53 0.70
CA ARG A 49 13.23 4.57 2.14
C ARG A 49 12.66 3.25 2.66
N LEU A 50 11.59 2.76 2.03
CA LEU A 50 10.81 1.60 2.49
C LEU A 50 10.73 0.47 1.46
N PHE A 51 10.51 0.79 0.19
CA PHE A 51 10.27 -0.20 -0.86
C PHE A 51 10.57 0.37 -2.25
N ASN A 52 10.77 -0.49 -3.23
CA ASN A 52 11.03 -0.08 -4.60
C ASN A 52 9.72 0.11 -5.37
N SER A 53 9.16 1.32 -5.30
CA SER A 53 7.87 1.60 -5.94
C SER A 53 7.91 1.46 -7.46
N GLN A 54 8.99 1.95 -8.09
CA GLN A 54 9.10 2.20 -9.53
C GLN A 54 8.19 3.35 -10.02
N ASN A 55 7.55 4.09 -9.11
CA ASN A 55 6.58 5.14 -9.44
C ASN A 55 7.25 6.51 -9.42
N ASN A 56 6.65 7.50 -10.09
CA ASN A 56 7.10 8.90 -10.12
C ASN A 56 7.41 9.41 -8.72
N VAL A 57 8.52 10.14 -8.59
CA VAL A 57 8.93 10.77 -7.34
C VAL A 57 7.90 11.78 -6.81
N ARG A 58 6.99 12.30 -7.64
CA ARG A 58 5.95 13.27 -7.23
C ARG A 58 4.65 12.64 -6.70
N GLY A 59 4.46 11.33 -6.89
CA GLY A 59 3.27 10.62 -6.43
C GLY A 59 3.27 10.36 -4.92
N GLY A 60 2.16 9.82 -4.42
CA GLY A 60 1.95 9.49 -3.01
C GLY A 60 1.57 10.68 -2.12
N TYR A 61 1.30 10.35 -0.86
CA TYR A 61 0.81 11.22 0.19
C TYR A 61 1.74 11.22 1.40
N ASN A 62 1.89 12.36 2.06
CA ASN A 62 2.59 12.43 3.36
C ASN A 62 1.77 11.67 4.42
N VAL A 63 2.44 11.23 5.48
CA VAL A 63 1.78 10.68 6.67
C VAL A 63 0.87 11.76 7.27
N GLY A 64 -0.23 11.32 7.91
CA GLY A 64 -1.14 12.24 8.56
C GLY A 64 -0.49 12.91 9.76
N ASP A 65 -0.88 14.14 10.07
CA ASP A 65 -0.55 14.78 11.34
C ASP A 65 -1.75 14.66 12.30
N ALA A 66 -1.48 14.42 13.59
CA ALA A 66 -2.51 14.25 14.62
C ALA A 66 -3.09 15.57 15.14
N THR A 67 -2.36 16.66 14.96
CA THR A 67 -2.72 18.01 15.41
C THR A 67 -2.73 18.99 14.25
N ASP A 68 -3.14 20.23 14.51
CA ASP A 68 -3.06 21.32 13.53
C ASP A 68 -1.62 21.76 13.20
N LEU A 69 -0.62 21.20 13.90
CA LEU A 69 0.81 21.36 13.67
C LEU A 69 1.40 20.17 12.91
N PRO A 70 2.49 20.36 12.13
CA PRO A 70 3.21 19.25 11.52
C PRO A 70 3.86 18.36 12.59
N SER A 71 3.97 17.07 12.31
CA SER A 71 4.66 16.09 13.16
C SER A 71 6.16 16.33 13.29
N GLU A 72 6.78 17.00 12.31
CA GLU A 72 8.23 17.33 12.28
C GLU A 72 9.15 16.15 12.60
N GLY A 73 8.76 14.96 12.14
CA GLY A 73 9.51 13.72 12.38
C GLY A 73 9.28 13.10 13.77
N ASN A 74 8.33 13.59 14.56
CA ASN A 74 7.86 12.90 15.76
C ASN A 74 6.75 11.90 15.39
N GLU A 75 7.01 10.60 15.54
CA GLU A 75 6.02 9.55 15.26
C GLU A 75 4.78 9.66 16.14
N GLU A 76 4.88 10.16 17.38
CA GLU A 76 3.72 10.34 18.27
C GLU A 76 2.74 11.41 17.76
N TRP A 77 3.23 12.32 16.91
CA TRP A 77 2.43 13.39 16.32
C TRP A 77 1.91 13.02 14.93
N GLN A 78 2.23 11.81 14.46
CA GLN A 78 1.67 11.26 13.23
C GLN A 78 0.31 10.63 13.52
N TYR A 79 -0.63 10.86 12.61
CA TYR A 79 -1.94 10.24 12.65
C TYR A 79 -2.00 9.00 11.78
N GLN A 80 -2.36 7.89 12.41
CA GLN A 80 -2.58 6.60 11.78
C GLN A 80 -4.07 6.30 11.74
N MET A 81 -4.59 6.04 10.54
CA MET A 81 -6.00 5.71 10.33
C MET A 81 -6.36 4.45 11.12
N LYS A 82 -7.63 4.33 11.53
CA LYS A 82 -8.12 3.16 12.27
C LYS A 82 -9.30 2.58 11.52
N TYR A 83 -9.33 1.28 11.33
CA TYR A 83 -10.47 0.59 10.73
C TYR A 83 -10.94 -0.51 11.66
N PHE A 84 -12.25 -0.67 11.80
CA PHE A 84 -12.78 -1.80 12.56
C PHE A 84 -12.56 -3.09 11.79
N GLN A 85 -12.05 -4.12 12.47
CA GLN A 85 -11.98 -5.49 11.99
C GLN A 85 -13.39 -6.00 11.62
N SER A 86 -13.52 -7.05 10.83
CA SER A 86 -14.81 -7.78 10.79
C SER A 86 -15.10 -8.43 12.15
N SER A 87 -16.37 -8.73 12.44
CA SER A 87 -16.71 -9.64 13.54
C SER A 87 -16.88 -11.07 13.02
N ALA A 88 -17.15 -12.01 13.92
CA ALA A 88 -17.54 -13.36 13.53
C ALA A 88 -18.82 -13.41 12.66
N THR A 89 -19.68 -12.38 12.71
CA THR A 89 -21.02 -12.38 12.08
C THR A 89 -21.28 -11.25 11.08
N ALA A 90 -20.43 -10.23 11.01
CA ALA A 90 -20.62 -9.06 10.15
C ALA A 90 -19.31 -8.52 9.58
N GLU A 91 -19.37 -7.92 8.39
CA GLU A 91 -18.21 -7.43 7.65
C GLU A 91 -17.88 -5.97 7.94
N SER A 92 -16.60 -5.59 7.81
CA SER A 92 -16.16 -4.19 7.67
C SER A 92 -15.56 -4.05 6.28
N GLU A 93 -16.03 -3.09 5.50
CA GLU A 93 -15.69 -2.93 4.08
C GLU A 93 -14.96 -1.62 3.84
N LEU A 94 -13.82 -1.71 3.16
CA LEU A 94 -13.00 -0.58 2.74
C LEU A 94 -12.86 -0.59 1.21
N GLU A 95 -13.33 0.47 0.55
CA GLU A 95 -13.10 0.64 -0.88
C GLU A 95 -11.64 1.02 -1.12
N ILE A 96 -10.91 0.11 -1.75
CA ILE A 96 -9.57 0.34 -2.24
C ILE A 96 -9.67 1.04 -3.59
N GLU A 97 -8.97 2.15 -3.78
CA GLU A 97 -9.00 2.91 -5.03
C GLU A 97 -7.58 3.31 -5.43
N TRP A 98 -7.27 3.24 -6.73
CA TRP A 98 -5.95 3.58 -7.25
C TRP A 98 -6.03 4.20 -8.65
N THR A 99 -4.90 4.66 -9.16
CA THR A 99 -4.72 4.97 -10.60
C THR A 99 -3.59 4.11 -11.14
N MET A 100 -3.65 3.75 -12.42
CA MET A 100 -2.58 3.02 -13.13
C MET A 100 -2.36 3.64 -14.50
N GLN A 101 -1.11 3.89 -14.89
CA GLN A 101 -0.83 4.65 -16.10
C GLN A 101 -0.63 3.75 -17.32
N HIS A 102 -0.02 2.57 -17.21
CA HIS A 102 0.16 1.68 -18.36
C HIS A 102 -1.13 1.03 -18.89
N GLY A 103 -2.28 1.21 -18.23
CA GLY A 103 -3.56 0.63 -18.66
C GLY A 103 -3.67 -0.86 -18.35
N CYS A 104 -4.84 -1.44 -18.50
CA CYS A 104 -5.03 -2.85 -18.15
C CYS A 104 -6.16 -3.47 -18.96
N GLY A 105 -5.91 -4.68 -19.48
CA GLY A 105 -6.89 -5.47 -20.20
C GLY A 105 -7.22 -4.96 -21.61
N LYS A 106 -8.25 -5.57 -22.19
CA LYS A 106 -8.79 -5.27 -23.52
C LYS A 106 -10.18 -4.64 -23.37
N ARG A 107 -10.48 -3.63 -24.18
CA ARG A 107 -11.82 -3.04 -24.18
C ARG A 107 -12.79 -4.00 -24.89
N GLN A 108 -13.95 -4.28 -24.27
CA GLN A 108 -14.91 -5.26 -24.79
C GLN A 108 -15.75 -4.73 -25.98
N ASP A 109 -15.79 -3.41 -26.22
CA ASP A 109 -16.54 -2.86 -27.35
C ASP A 109 -15.76 -2.91 -28.68
N SER A 110 -16.48 -3.19 -29.77
CA SER A 110 -15.95 -3.49 -31.11
C SER A 110 -15.24 -2.33 -31.83
N TYR A 111 -14.99 -1.20 -31.15
CA TYR A 111 -14.15 -0.13 -31.66
C TYR A 111 -12.72 -0.35 -31.20
N ALA A 112 -12.01 -1.20 -31.96
CA ALA A 112 -10.57 -1.42 -31.96
C ALA A 112 -9.84 -0.72 -30.79
N SER A 113 -9.74 -1.39 -29.63
CA SER A 113 -8.75 -0.97 -28.63
C SER A 113 -7.39 -1.03 -29.30
N THR A 114 -6.75 0.12 -29.50
CA THR A 114 -5.38 0.19 -30.04
C THR A 114 -4.32 -0.23 -29.02
N GLU A 115 -4.75 -0.53 -27.79
CA GLU A 115 -3.91 -0.79 -26.63
C GLU A 115 -4.47 -2.04 -25.92
N GLU A 116 -3.67 -3.10 -25.84
CA GLU A 116 -3.94 -4.32 -25.09
C GLU A 116 -2.72 -4.55 -24.20
N VAL A 117 -2.90 -4.47 -22.88
CA VAL A 117 -1.84 -4.67 -21.90
C VAL A 117 -2.23 -5.83 -21.00
N ASP A 118 -1.43 -6.89 -21.04
CA ASP A 118 -1.56 -7.99 -20.10
C ASP A 118 -1.10 -7.55 -18.72
N CYS A 119 -1.97 -7.67 -17.73
CA CYS A 119 -1.78 -7.10 -16.41
C CYS A 119 -2.40 -7.95 -15.31
N ASN A 120 -1.73 -8.00 -14.18
CA ASN A 120 -2.25 -8.54 -12.93
C ASN A 120 -2.12 -7.48 -11.84
N VAL A 121 -3.22 -7.21 -11.13
CA VAL A 121 -3.24 -6.35 -9.94
C VAL A 121 -3.37 -7.24 -8.71
N ILE A 122 -2.37 -7.24 -7.84
CA ILE A 122 -2.33 -8.08 -6.64
C ILE A 122 -2.50 -7.17 -5.42
N LEU A 123 -3.56 -7.41 -4.65
CA LEU A 123 -3.88 -6.68 -3.43
C LEU A 123 -3.48 -7.51 -2.21
N GLN A 124 -2.68 -6.92 -1.33
CA GLN A 124 -2.09 -7.62 -0.20
C GLN A 124 -2.08 -6.74 1.04
N PHE A 125 -2.00 -7.39 2.19
CA PHE A 125 -1.76 -6.70 3.45
C PHE A 125 -0.78 -7.48 4.31
N MET A 126 -0.14 -6.78 5.23
CA MET A 126 0.69 -7.36 6.27
C MET A 126 0.23 -6.74 7.58
N CYS A 127 0.06 -7.57 8.60
CA CYS A 127 -0.34 -7.14 9.94
C CYS A 127 0.53 -7.82 10.99
N GLN A 128 0.73 -7.11 12.10
CA GLN A 128 1.36 -7.59 13.32
C GLN A 128 0.46 -7.25 14.50
N ASP A 129 0.33 -8.20 15.44
CA ASP A 129 -0.09 -7.89 16.80
C ASP A 129 1.14 -7.35 17.56
N PRO A 130 1.19 -6.05 17.92
CA PRO A 130 2.35 -5.47 18.59
C PRO A 130 2.63 -6.09 19.96
N THR A 131 1.66 -6.76 20.58
CA THR A 131 1.81 -7.40 21.90
C THR A 131 2.47 -8.77 21.82
N LEU A 132 2.48 -9.39 20.64
CA LEU A 132 3.04 -10.72 20.40
C LEU A 132 4.37 -10.69 19.62
N LEU A 133 4.94 -9.51 19.39
CA LEU A 133 6.22 -9.39 18.72
C LEU A 133 7.35 -9.99 19.58
N ALA A 134 8.05 -10.99 19.03
CA ALA A 134 9.25 -11.53 19.65
C ALA A 134 10.32 -10.46 19.88
N ASN A 135 10.41 -9.48 18.97
CA ASN A 135 11.24 -8.29 19.12
C ASN A 135 10.46 -7.02 18.77
N SER A 136 10.33 -6.12 19.75
CA SER A 136 9.67 -4.81 19.58
C SER A 136 10.29 -3.93 18.48
N GLU A 137 11.55 -4.17 18.10
CA GLU A 137 12.24 -3.42 17.05
C GLU A 137 11.75 -3.76 15.64
N ASP A 138 11.08 -4.90 15.47
CA ASP A 138 10.47 -5.32 14.19
C ASP A 138 9.06 -4.75 13.99
N ARG A 139 8.57 -3.93 14.92
CA ARG A 139 7.26 -3.29 14.81
C ARG A 139 7.16 -2.47 13.52
N ILE A 140 6.12 -2.72 12.73
CA ILE A 140 5.74 -1.89 11.59
C ILE A 140 5.58 -0.42 12.01
N ARG A 141 6.25 0.48 11.28
CA ARG A 141 6.23 1.93 11.54
C ARG A 141 6.59 2.75 10.32
N ASP A 142 6.06 3.97 10.26
CA ASP A 142 6.52 4.98 9.30
C ASP A 142 7.82 5.65 9.80
N GLY A 143 7.99 5.78 11.11
CA GLY A 143 9.14 6.46 11.71
C GLY A 143 9.15 7.96 11.46
N GLY A 144 10.13 8.65 12.04
CA GLY A 144 10.32 10.10 11.99
C GLY A 144 11.25 10.60 10.89
N SER A 145 11.93 9.69 10.20
CA SER A 145 13.02 10.02 9.27
C SER A 145 12.75 9.53 7.86
N THR A 146 13.14 10.36 6.88
CA THR A 146 13.16 10.00 5.46
C THR A 146 14.33 9.07 5.08
N ALA A 147 15.24 8.76 6.01
CA ALA A 147 16.37 7.89 5.76
C ALA A 147 15.94 6.41 5.62
N THR A 148 16.63 5.68 4.75
CA THR A 148 16.51 4.21 4.67
C THR A 148 17.14 3.58 5.90
N GLN A 149 16.64 2.44 6.38
CA GLN A 149 17.32 1.65 7.42
C GLN A 149 18.78 1.34 7.04
N ASP A 150 19.66 1.10 8.00
CA ASP A 150 21.03 0.63 7.68
C ASP A 150 20.98 -0.86 7.28
N PHE A 151 22.05 -1.42 6.73
CA PHE A 151 22.16 -2.87 6.52
C PHE A 151 23.62 -3.21 6.31
N THR A 152 24.15 -4.02 7.20
CA THR A 152 25.51 -4.51 7.14
C THR A 152 25.48 -5.93 6.61
N THR A 153 26.12 -6.19 5.47
CA THR A 153 26.20 -7.55 4.91
C THR A 153 27.12 -8.44 5.74
N GLN A 154 26.79 -9.71 5.91
CA GLN A 154 27.71 -10.68 6.54
C GLN A 154 29.03 -10.76 5.77
N VAL A 155 30.16 -10.62 6.46
CA VAL A 155 31.51 -10.81 5.91
C VAL A 155 32.14 -12.02 6.61
N GLY A 156 32.35 -13.11 5.86
CA GLY A 156 33.06 -14.30 6.34
C GLY A 156 32.21 -15.28 7.18
N PRO A 157 32.79 -16.45 7.51
CA PRO A 157 32.09 -17.57 8.16
C PRO A 157 32.09 -17.54 9.70
N GLU A 158 32.67 -16.54 10.35
CA GLU A 158 32.82 -16.50 11.82
C GLU A 158 31.47 -16.23 12.53
N ASP A 159 31.15 -17.08 13.52
CA ASP A 159 29.98 -17.06 14.42
C ASP A 159 28.77 -16.34 13.81
N ALA A 160 28.21 -16.94 12.75
CA ALA A 160 27.23 -16.31 11.89
C ALA A 160 25.99 -15.83 12.68
N VAL A 161 25.65 -16.50 13.77
CA VAL A 161 24.49 -16.15 14.59
C VAL A 161 24.77 -14.95 15.49
N LYS A 162 25.90 -14.92 16.20
CA LYS A 162 26.26 -13.77 17.04
C LYS A 162 26.48 -12.51 16.19
N ASN A 163 27.16 -12.67 15.06
CA ASN A 163 27.35 -11.60 14.08
C ASN A 163 25.99 -11.09 13.55
N MET A 164 25.03 -11.97 13.30
CA MET A 164 23.68 -11.58 12.86
C MET A 164 22.94 -10.74 13.90
N GLU A 165 22.92 -11.16 15.18
CA GLU A 165 22.26 -10.40 16.26
C GLU A 165 22.89 -9.02 16.44
N GLU A 166 24.23 -8.92 16.39
CA GLU A 166 24.97 -7.66 16.47
C GLU A 166 24.67 -6.74 15.27
N ARG A 167 24.69 -7.27 14.03
CA ARG A 167 24.35 -6.49 12.83
C ARG A 167 22.93 -5.97 12.90
N ARG A 168 21.97 -6.84 13.23
CA ARG A 168 20.55 -6.48 13.37
C ARG A 168 20.37 -5.32 14.37
N SER A 169 20.94 -5.45 15.57
CA SER A 169 20.82 -4.42 16.61
C SER A 169 21.46 -3.09 16.19
N ASN A 170 22.55 -3.14 15.42
CA ASN A 170 23.21 -1.95 14.90
C ASN A 170 22.47 -1.32 13.71
N ASP A 171 21.85 -2.13 12.86
CA ASP A 171 21.25 -1.69 11.59
C ASP A 171 19.85 -1.09 11.79
N ILE A 172 19.05 -1.64 12.72
CA ILE A 172 17.68 -1.18 12.95
C ILE A 172 17.69 0.13 13.73
N LYS A 173 17.19 1.19 13.09
CA LYS A 173 16.99 2.51 13.68
C LYS A 173 15.50 2.73 13.96
N LYS A 174 15.15 3.04 15.21
CA LYS A 174 13.75 3.18 15.65
C LYS A 174 13.06 4.39 15.03
N GLU A 175 13.82 5.45 14.77
CA GLU A 175 13.34 6.69 14.14
C GLU A 175 13.16 6.57 12.62
N ARG A 176 13.55 5.44 12.00
CA ARG A 176 13.39 5.21 10.56
C ARG A 176 12.23 4.25 10.31
N GLY A 177 11.59 4.41 9.15
CA GLY A 177 10.48 3.55 8.75
C GLY A 177 10.90 2.08 8.58
N LEU A 178 9.97 1.18 8.87
CA LEU A 178 10.17 -0.26 8.79
C LEU A 178 8.83 -0.91 8.40
N HIS A 179 8.78 -1.49 7.20
CA HIS A 179 7.64 -2.29 6.74
C HIS A 179 7.96 -3.78 6.93
N GLU A 180 8.95 -4.28 6.17
CA GLU A 180 9.47 -5.65 6.32
C GLU A 180 10.60 -5.70 7.35
N SER A 181 10.76 -6.83 8.05
CA SER A 181 11.78 -6.99 9.09
C SER A 181 13.18 -7.09 8.52
N TRP A 182 14.19 -6.76 9.33
CA TRP A 182 15.60 -6.95 8.98
C TRP A 182 15.89 -8.40 8.59
N LEU A 183 15.32 -9.36 9.35
CA LEU A 183 15.54 -10.78 9.11
C LEU A 183 14.97 -11.26 7.77
N HIS A 184 13.82 -10.71 7.35
CA HIS A 184 13.26 -11.02 6.03
C HIS A 184 14.23 -10.63 4.90
N TYR A 185 14.85 -9.46 5.00
CA TYR A 185 15.84 -9.01 4.02
C TYR A 185 17.16 -9.77 4.12
N GLU A 186 17.64 -10.10 5.33
CA GLU A 186 18.83 -10.93 5.52
C GLU A 186 18.66 -12.27 4.79
N LYS A 187 17.54 -12.98 5.03
CA LYS A 187 17.20 -14.22 4.33
C LYS A 187 17.24 -14.04 2.80
N CYS A 188 16.65 -12.96 2.28
CA CYS A 188 16.68 -12.66 0.85
C CYS A 188 18.10 -12.39 0.31
N SER A 189 18.91 -11.66 1.07
CA SER A 189 20.27 -11.26 0.66
C SER A 189 21.26 -12.42 0.61
N GLN A 190 21.07 -13.43 1.47
CA GLN A 190 21.93 -14.63 1.54
C GLN A 190 21.43 -15.75 0.62
N ARG A 191 20.12 -15.84 0.38
CA ARG A 191 19.53 -16.92 -0.41
C ARG A 191 19.95 -16.84 -1.88
N GLU A 192 20.40 -17.96 -2.44
CA GLU A 192 20.60 -18.13 -3.88
C GLU A 192 19.26 -17.91 -4.60
N ARG A 193 19.25 -17.01 -5.60
CA ARG A 193 18.03 -16.71 -6.36
C ARG A 193 17.47 -17.95 -7.04
N ASN A 194 16.18 -17.91 -7.37
CA ASN A 194 15.59 -18.94 -8.21
C ASN A 194 16.13 -18.82 -9.64
N ALA A 195 17.01 -19.76 -10.00
CA ALA A 195 17.62 -19.82 -11.33
C ALA A 195 16.63 -20.22 -12.43
N GLY A 196 15.40 -20.66 -12.09
CA GLY A 196 14.31 -20.96 -13.01
C GLY A 196 13.60 -19.73 -13.59
N LEU A 197 13.92 -18.52 -13.10
CA LEU A 197 13.24 -17.29 -13.51
C LEU A 197 13.82 -16.71 -14.82
N PHE A 198 12.93 -16.18 -15.66
CA PHE A 198 13.28 -15.50 -16.90
C PHE A 198 13.97 -14.14 -16.64
N THR A 199 15.16 -13.96 -17.20
CA THR A 199 15.99 -12.74 -17.12
C THR A 199 16.27 -12.13 -18.49
N ALA A 200 15.74 -12.72 -19.58
CA ALA A 200 15.99 -12.29 -20.95
C ALA A 200 17.50 -12.26 -21.29
N ASP A 201 18.01 -11.12 -21.73
CA ASP A 201 19.42 -10.86 -22.05
C ASP A 201 20.19 -10.14 -20.92
N ILE A 202 19.61 -10.09 -19.72
CA ILE A 202 20.22 -9.43 -18.56
C ILE A 202 21.16 -10.39 -17.84
N ASN A 203 22.44 -10.03 -17.77
CA ASN A 203 23.40 -10.66 -16.88
C ASN A 203 23.22 -10.10 -15.47
N LEU A 204 22.98 -10.98 -14.50
CA LEU A 204 22.79 -10.61 -13.10
C LEU A 204 24.13 -10.64 -12.37
N ASN A 205 24.33 -9.69 -11.46
CA ASN A 205 25.54 -9.68 -10.64
C ASN A 205 25.56 -10.90 -9.71
N ASN A 206 26.78 -11.34 -9.39
CA ASN A 206 27.04 -12.37 -8.40
C ASN A 206 27.54 -11.75 -7.09
N VAL A 207 27.10 -12.32 -5.96
CA VAL A 207 27.71 -12.17 -4.64
C VAL A 207 28.70 -13.33 -4.48
N GLY A 208 29.99 -13.05 -4.72
CA GLY A 208 31.01 -14.09 -4.71
C GLY A 208 30.79 -15.14 -5.81
N SER A 209 30.38 -16.36 -5.42
CA SER A 209 30.24 -17.52 -6.33
C SER A 209 28.81 -17.77 -6.85
N TYR A 210 27.82 -16.97 -6.44
CA TYR A 210 26.41 -17.16 -6.83
C TYR A 210 25.67 -15.83 -6.92
N SER A 211 24.47 -15.81 -7.48
CA SER A 211 23.60 -14.64 -7.49
C SER A 211 22.51 -14.81 -6.41
N SER A 212 22.34 -13.85 -5.52
CA SER A 212 21.33 -13.92 -4.46
C SER A 212 19.97 -13.34 -4.89
N ALA A 213 18.92 -13.59 -4.11
CA ALA A 213 17.54 -13.21 -4.42
C ALA A 213 17.28 -11.68 -4.43
N ILE A 214 18.30 -10.86 -4.15
CA ILE A 214 18.22 -9.40 -4.37
C ILE A 214 18.48 -9.00 -5.82
N HIS A 215 19.02 -9.91 -6.65
CA HIS A 215 19.31 -9.68 -8.05
C HIS A 215 18.19 -10.23 -8.94
N THR A 216 17.43 -9.33 -9.56
CA THR A 216 16.35 -9.67 -10.50
C THR A 216 16.56 -8.98 -11.85
N ARG A 217 15.73 -9.32 -12.85
CA ARG A 217 15.72 -8.62 -14.14
C ARG A 217 15.51 -7.10 -13.98
N GLN A 218 14.67 -6.69 -13.03
CA GLN A 218 14.37 -5.27 -12.75
C GLN A 218 15.36 -4.63 -11.77
N ASN A 219 16.08 -5.42 -10.98
CA ASN A 219 17.10 -4.96 -10.03
C ASN A 219 18.43 -5.72 -10.19
N PRO A 220 19.10 -5.67 -11.36
CA PRO A 220 20.26 -6.51 -11.64
C PRO A 220 21.46 -6.20 -10.74
N GLN A 221 21.53 -4.96 -10.21
CA GLN A 221 22.59 -4.51 -9.33
C GLN A 221 22.33 -4.81 -7.84
N GLY A 222 21.16 -5.34 -7.48
CA GLY A 222 20.83 -5.62 -6.08
C GLY A 222 20.70 -4.36 -5.22
N ASN A 223 20.20 -3.25 -5.80
CA ASN A 223 19.97 -2.02 -5.05
C ASN A 223 18.95 -2.25 -3.93
N ARG A 224 19.19 -1.67 -2.76
CA ARG A 224 18.37 -1.85 -1.56
C ARG A 224 17.30 -0.76 -1.42
N TYR A 225 16.10 -1.17 -1.04
CA TYR A 225 14.94 -0.31 -0.77
C TYR A 225 14.28 -0.76 0.53
N GLY A 226 14.57 -0.06 1.62
CA GLY A 226 14.25 -0.57 2.96
C GLY A 226 14.80 -1.99 3.16
N TYR A 227 13.91 -2.90 3.55
CA TYR A 227 14.15 -4.33 3.70
C TYR A 227 13.25 -5.18 2.79
N GLU A 228 12.83 -4.62 1.67
CA GLU A 228 12.09 -5.36 0.65
C GLU A 228 12.98 -6.40 -0.04
N CYS A 229 12.45 -7.61 -0.26
CA CYS A 229 13.08 -8.63 -1.09
C CYS A 229 12.71 -8.44 -2.58
N PRO A 230 13.65 -8.08 -3.47
CA PRO A 230 13.36 -7.83 -4.89
C PRO A 230 12.73 -9.02 -5.63
N GLU A 231 13.16 -10.24 -5.37
CA GLU A 231 12.57 -11.44 -6.00
C GLU A 231 11.12 -11.68 -5.55
N GLU A 232 10.79 -11.44 -4.28
CA GLU A 232 9.40 -11.52 -3.77
C GLU A 232 8.51 -10.47 -4.42
N ARG A 233 9.03 -9.25 -4.59
CA ARG A 233 8.30 -8.18 -5.26
C ARG A 233 8.02 -8.53 -6.72
N ASP A 234 9.05 -8.94 -7.47
CA ASP A 234 9.01 -9.07 -8.93
C ASP A 234 8.29 -10.31 -9.44
N TYR A 235 8.24 -11.39 -8.66
CA TYR A 235 7.71 -12.67 -9.09
C TYR A 235 6.60 -13.13 -8.16
N TYR A 236 5.42 -13.38 -8.74
CA TYR A 236 4.24 -13.84 -8.03
C TYR A 236 3.52 -14.94 -8.84
N PRO A 237 3.05 -16.03 -8.21
CA PRO A 237 3.18 -16.39 -6.80
C PRO A 237 4.64 -16.55 -6.34
N TYR A 238 4.94 -16.19 -5.08
CA TYR A 238 6.31 -16.29 -4.57
C TYR A 238 6.56 -17.68 -3.99
N TRP A 239 7.66 -18.31 -4.41
CA TRP A 239 7.97 -19.71 -4.10
C TRP A 239 8.60 -19.92 -2.71
N HIS A 240 8.85 -18.84 -1.96
CA HIS A 240 9.49 -18.84 -0.65
C HIS A 240 8.63 -18.01 0.34
N THR A 241 8.97 -18.07 1.63
CA THR A 241 8.30 -17.33 2.70
C THR A 241 8.23 -15.82 2.42
N ALA A 242 7.06 -15.22 2.67
CA ALA A 242 6.80 -13.79 2.58
C ALA A 242 5.82 -13.35 3.70
N PRO A 243 5.94 -12.11 4.22
CA PRO A 243 5.07 -11.64 5.29
C PRO A 243 3.70 -11.13 4.80
N TRP A 244 3.48 -11.15 3.49
CA TRP A 244 2.29 -10.63 2.84
C TRP A 244 1.16 -11.66 2.81
N LYS A 245 -0.05 -11.20 3.04
CA LYS A 245 -1.30 -11.96 2.99
C LYS A 245 -2.08 -11.52 1.76
N ASP A 246 -2.45 -12.45 0.91
CA ASP A 246 -3.15 -12.16 -0.35
C ASP A 246 -4.64 -11.89 -0.09
N ILE A 247 -5.15 -10.77 -0.60
CA ILE A 247 -6.58 -10.40 -0.54
C ILE A 247 -7.25 -10.81 -1.84
N ALA A 248 -6.74 -10.27 -2.95
CA ALA A 248 -7.29 -10.49 -4.27
C ALA A 248 -6.21 -10.39 -5.36
N ILE A 249 -6.38 -11.20 -6.41
CA ILE A 249 -5.62 -11.12 -7.65
C ILE A 249 -6.61 -10.77 -8.76
N LEU A 250 -6.46 -9.59 -9.33
CA LEU A 250 -7.27 -9.14 -10.45
C LEU A 250 -6.49 -9.40 -11.74
N VAL A 251 -6.99 -10.28 -12.59
CA VAL A 251 -6.30 -10.79 -13.78
C VAL A 251 -7.02 -10.42 -15.07
N THR A 252 -6.29 -10.25 -16.16
CA THR A 252 -6.86 -10.16 -17.52
C THR A 252 -7.41 -11.48 -18.02
N ASN A 253 -6.78 -12.59 -17.63
CA ASN A 253 -7.16 -13.93 -18.06
C ASN A 253 -7.63 -14.77 -16.87
N LEU A 254 -8.96 -14.89 -16.72
CA LEU A 254 -9.60 -15.65 -15.64
C LEU A 254 -9.22 -17.14 -15.62
N THR A 255 -8.72 -17.72 -16.71
CA THR A 255 -8.25 -19.13 -16.68
C THR A 255 -7.03 -19.31 -15.77
N GLN A 256 -6.35 -18.23 -15.39
CA GLN A 256 -5.21 -18.24 -14.46
C GLN A 256 -5.64 -18.28 -12.98
N CYS A 257 -6.92 -18.08 -12.68
CA CYS A 257 -7.38 -17.94 -11.29
C CYS A 257 -7.11 -19.18 -10.44
N SER A 258 -7.34 -20.39 -10.97
CA SER A 258 -7.06 -21.63 -10.22
C SER A 258 -5.60 -21.69 -9.77
N MET A 259 -4.68 -21.39 -10.69
CA MET A 259 -3.25 -21.36 -10.39
C MET A 259 -2.93 -20.33 -9.31
N TYR A 260 -3.40 -19.08 -9.42
CA TYR A 260 -3.10 -18.06 -8.40
C TYR A 260 -3.67 -18.40 -7.03
N GLN A 261 -4.87 -18.98 -6.97
CA GLN A 261 -5.52 -19.36 -5.72
C GLN A 261 -4.84 -20.56 -5.06
N GLU A 262 -4.42 -21.55 -5.83
CA GLU A 262 -3.74 -22.76 -5.35
C GLU A 262 -2.28 -22.50 -4.96
N GLU A 263 -1.58 -21.62 -5.68
CA GLU A 263 -0.15 -21.34 -5.47
C GLU A 263 0.10 -20.19 -4.47
N SER A 264 -0.96 -19.51 -4.00
CA SER A 264 -0.83 -18.46 -2.99
C SER A 264 -0.27 -19.01 -1.68
N PHE A 265 0.67 -18.26 -1.07
CA PHE A 265 1.22 -18.62 0.24
C PHE A 265 0.18 -18.60 1.37
N ASN A 266 -1.02 -18.03 1.13
CA ASN A 266 -2.15 -18.16 2.05
C ASN A 266 -2.54 -19.63 2.31
N VAL A 267 -2.39 -20.50 1.30
CA VAL A 267 -2.90 -21.89 1.36
C VAL A 267 -1.85 -22.94 1.01
N ARG A 268 -0.86 -22.60 0.20
CA ARG A 268 0.24 -23.50 -0.15
C ARG A 268 1.47 -23.17 0.71
N PRO A 269 1.79 -23.98 1.73
CA PRO A 269 3.00 -23.76 2.51
C PRO A 269 4.25 -23.97 1.65
N VAL A 270 5.33 -23.28 2.01
CA VAL A 270 6.57 -23.23 1.22
C VAL A 270 7.74 -23.76 2.03
N HIS A 271 8.70 -24.38 1.35
CA HIS A 271 9.88 -24.89 2.00
C HIS A 271 11.00 -23.83 2.03
N GLU A 272 11.79 -23.85 3.08
CA GLU A 272 13.01 -23.05 3.26
C GLU A 272 14.10 -23.94 3.86
N CYS A 273 15.37 -23.70 3.48
CA CYS A 273 16.49 -24.38 4.12
C CYS A 273 16.80 -23.75 5.47
N VAL A 274 16.81 -24.57 6.52
CA VAL A 274 17.13 -24.18 7.89
C VAL A 274 18.50 -24.76 8.25
N GLU A 275 19.47 -23.89 8.53
CA GLU A 275 20.82 -24.29 8.96
C GLU A 275 21.01 -24.06 10.46
N PHE A 276 21.86 -24.86 11.10
CA PHE A 276 22.17 -24.73 12.53
C PHE A 276 23.68 -24.59 12.74
N ASP A 277 24.07 -23.68 13.64
CA ASP A 277 25.42 -23.61 14.19
C ASP A 277 25.37 -24.04 15.65
N SER A 278 26.02 -25.16 15.98
CA SER A 278 26.09 -25.66 17.36
C SER A 278 24.73 -25.77 18.05
N GLN A 279 23.70 -26.24 17.31
CA GLN A 279 22.27 -26.33 17.68
C GLN A 279 21.48 -25.01 17.68
N LYS A 280 22.11 -23.85 17.45
CA LYS A 280 21.42 -22.57 17.30
C LYS A 280 21.02 -22.37 15.84
N HIS A 281 19.75 -22.03 15.59
CA HIS A 281 19.27 -21.74 14.24
C HIS A 281 20.02 -20.52 13.66
N ARG A 282 20.55 -20.66 12.44
CA ARG A 282 21.31 -19.61 11.74
C ARG A 282 20.44 -18.47 11.22
N MET A 283 19.12 -18.66 11.17
CA MET A 283 18.10 -17.71 10.72
C MET A 283 18.14 -17.33 9.23
N SER A 284 19.22 -17.64 8.51
CA SER A 284 19.34 -17.45 7.06
C SER A 284 20.12 -18.60 6.44
N SER A 285 19.79 -18.92 5.19
CA SER A 285 20.46 -19.96 4.41
C SER A 285 20.69 -19.49 2.99
N ARG A 286 21.82 -19.94 2.42
CA ARG A 286 22.10 -19.77 0.99
C ARG A 286 21.25 -20.70 0.12
N TRP A 287 20.91 -21.88 0.63
CA TRP A 287 20.43 -22.98 -0.20
C TRP A 287 18.93 -22.88 -0.46
N ASN A 288 18.55 -22.92 -1.73
CA ASN A 288 17.17 -22.74 -2.20
C ASN A 288 16.49 -24.03 -2.66
N ASN A 289 17.12 -25.18 -2.47
CA ASN A 289 16.56 -26.48 -2.83
C ASN A 289 16.97 -27.55 -1.81
N GLU A 290 16.16 -28.60 -1.73
CA GLU A 290 16.28 -29.66 -0.75
C GLU A 290 17.62 -30.40 -0.81
N ALA A 291 18.08 -30.74 -2.02
CA ALA A 291 19.31 -31.50 -2.20
C ALA A 291 20.52 -30.73 -1.64
N LYS A 292 20.74 -29.50 -2.10
CA LYS A 292 21.84 -28.65 -1.60
C LYS A 292 21.69 -28.34 -0.11
N CYS A 293 20.47 -28.16 0.38
CA CYS A 293 20.22 -27.92 1.80
C CYS A 293 20.72 -29.10 2.64
N ARG A 294 20.30 -30.32 2.31
CA ARG A 294 20.67 -31.55 3.04
C ARG A 294 22.16 -31.87 2.89
N GLU A 295 22.74 -31.68 1.71
CA GLU A 295 24.18 -31.87 1.46
C GLU A 295 25.06 -30.97 2.33
N ASN A 296 24.55 -29.80 2.73
CA ASN A 296 25.24 -28.85 3.58
C ASN A 296 24.75 -28.91 5.04
N GLY A 297 24.10 -30.00 5.44
CA GLY A 297 23.68 -30.25 6.83
C GLY A 297 22.46 -29.46 7.30
N GLY A 298 21.76 -28.78 6.39
CA GLY A 298 20.51 -28.09 6.67
C GLY A 298 19.29 -29.01 6.66
N GLN A 299 18.18 -28.50 7.20
CA GLN A 299 16.87 -29.13 7.20
C GLN A 299 15.95 -28.42 6.19
N TRP A 300 15.30 -29.20 5.32
CA TRP A 300 14.33 -28.67 4.37
C TRP A 300 12.97 -28.55 5.05
N GLN A 301 12.71 -27.40 5.65
CA GLN A 301 11.57 -27.17 6.54
C GLN A 301 10.40 -26.54 5.81
N LEU A 302 9.19 -27.00 6.10
CA LEU A 302 7.94 -26.43 5.61
C LEU A 302 7.44 -25.31 6.54
N PHE A 303 7.12 -24.14 5.98
CA PHE A 303 6.61 -22.97 6.69
C PHE A 303 5.24 -22.54 6.19
N TYR A 304 4.45 -21.95 7.09
CA TYR A 304 3.07 -21.55 6.85
C TYR A 304 2.89 -20.04 7.01
N ASN A 305 2.06 -19.46 6.15
CA ASN A 305 1.47 -18.14 6.39
C ASN A 305 0.26 -18.28 7.32
N TYR A 306 -0.13 -17.19 7.94
CA TYR A 306 -1.21 -17.19 8.93
C TYR A 306 -1.85 -15.80 9.01
N LEU A 307 -3.12 -15.76 9.41
CA LEU A 307 -3.84 -14.53 9.71
C LEU A 307 -3.30 -13.92 11.00
N GLU A 308 -3.30 -14.71 12.08
CA GLU A 308 -2.69 -14.39 13.38
C GLU A 308 -2.22 -15.66 14.11
N LYS A 309 -1.40 -15.48 15.14
CA LYS A 309 -1.00 -16.55 16.07
C LYS A 309 -2.02 -16.62 17.22
N ALA A 310 -2.26 -17.82 17.74
CA ALA A 310 -3.19 -18.05 18.84
C ALA A 310 -2.45 -18.71 20.03
N PRO A 311 -1.63 -17.95 20.78
CA PRO A 311 -0.73 -18.49 21.81
C PRO A 311 -1.45 -19.11 23.02
N ASP A 312 -2.76 -18.87 23.15
CA ASP A 312 -3.60 -19.45 24.20
C ASP A 312 -3.77 -20.97 24.05
N PHE A 313 -3.61 -21.51 22.84
CA PHE A 313 -3.69 -22.95 22.55
C PHE A 313 -2.27 -23.53 22.42
N LYS A 314 -1.89 -24.41 23.35
CA LYS A 314 -0.49 -24.83 23.53
C LYS A 314 -0.19 -26.23 23.02
N SER A 315 -1.20 -26.92 22.51
CA SER A 315 -1.06 -28.24 21.91
C SER A 315 -1.82 -28.33 20.59
N LYS A 316 -1.43 -29.30 19.77
CA LYS A 316 -2.10 -29.60 18.51
C LYS A 316 -3.59 -29.87 18.70
N ASP A 317 -3.95 -30.69 19.67
CA ASP A 317 -5.34 -31.08 19.94
C ASP A 317 -6.19 -29.87 20.39
N GLU A 318 -5.65 -29.00 21.26
CA GLU A 318 -6.34 -27.77 21.67
C GLU A 318 -6.54 -26.81 20.50
N CYS A 319 -5.53 -26.69 19.64
CA CYS A 319 -5.56 -25.81 18.48
C CYS A 319 -6.57 -26.28 17.44
N GLU A 320 -6.49 -27.54 17.01
CA GLU A 320 -7.31 -28.07 15.92
C GLU A 320 -8.77 -28.35 16.36
N ALA A 321 -9.06 -28.30 17.66
CA ALA A 321 -10.44 -28.37 18.20
C ALA A 321 -11.22 -27.05 18.10
N GLN A 322 -10.55 -25.93 17.78
CA GLN A 322 -11.22 -24.63 17.69
C GLN A 322 -12.17 -24.55 16.49
N GLN A 323 -13.20 -23.71 16.61
CA GLN A 323 -14.21 -23.55 15.57
C GLN A 323 -13.66 -22.83 14.35
N VAL A 324 -14.08 -23.29 13.17
CA VAL A 324 -13.83 -22.59 11.90
C VAL A 324 -14.77 -21.39 11.80
N ILE A 325 -14.21 -20.19 11.70
CA ILE A 325 -14.98 -18.94 11.58
C ILE A 325 -14.57 -18.25 10.29
N LYS A 326 -15.54 -17.84 9.46
CA LYS A 326 -15.30 -17.20 8.15
C LYS A 326 -14.32 -17.96 7.24
N GLY A 327 -14.25 -19.28 7.38
CA GLY A 327 -13.34 -20.14 6.61
C GLY A 327 -11.90 -20.22 7.17
N ASN A 328 -11.58 -19.43 8.19
CA ASN A 328 -10.31 -19.51 8.89
C ASN A 328 -10.32 -20.69 9.87
N GLN A 329 -9.33 -21.57 9.75
CA GLN A 329 -9.17 -22.77 10.58
C GLN A 329 -8.01 -22.57 11.54
N TYR A 330 -8.03 -23.24 12.69
CA TYR A 330 -6.87 -23.28 13.57
C TYR A 330 -6.00 -24.47 13.18
N ILE A 331 -4.72 -24.23 12.91
CA ILE A 331 -3.76 -25.23 12.45
C ILE A 331 -2.52 -25.22 13.34
N TRP A 332 -1.98 -26.40 13.64
CA TRP A 332 -0.72 -26.54 14.38
C TRP A 332 0.45 -26.67 13.41
N ALA A 333 1.19 -25.58 13.19
CA ALA A 333 2.18 -25.49 12.12
C ALA A 333 3.32 -24.52 12.45
N VAL A 334 4.43 -24.62 11.71
CA VAL A 334 5.59 -23.72 11.88
C VAL A 334 5.33 -22.41 11.10
N PRO A 335 5.17 -21.26 11.77
CA PRO A 335 4.93 -20.00 11.09
C PRO A 335 6.20 -19.51 10.38
N TYR A 336 6.03 -18.80 9.26
CA TYR A 336 7.16 -18.32 8.43
C TYR A 336 8.15 -17.40 9.17
N ASP A 337 7.70 -16.78 10.26
CA ASP A 337 8.48 -15.88 11.12
C ASP A 337 8.99 -16.58 12.40
N SER A 338 8.96 -17.93 12.44
CA SER A 338 9.46 -18.69 13.58
C SER A 338 10.99 -18.60 13.69
N ASP A 339 11.46 -18.09 14.83
CA ASP A 339 12.88 -17.97 15.17
C ASP A 339 13.52 -19.33 15.50
N ASN A 340 12.76 -20.26 16.08
CA ASN A 340 13.26 -21.55 16.58
C ASN A 340 12.70 -22.76 15.83
N VAL A 341 11.95 -22.52 14.73
CA VAL A 341 11.36 -23.56 13.89
C VAL A 341 10.39 -24.45 14.69
N GLN A 342 9.68 -23.86 15.66
CA GLN A 342 8.67 -24.56 16.44
C GLN A 342 7.28 -24.38 15.84
N ALA A 343 6.50 -25.46 15.91
CA ALA A 343 5.09 -25.41 15.57
C ALA A 343 4.31 -24.72 16.68
N GLU A 344 3.38 -23.87 16.28
CA GLU A 344 2.52 -23.09 17.16
C GLU A 344 1.08 -23.15 16.62
N CYS A 345 0.11 -22.69 17.40
CA CYS A 345 -1.26 -22.60 16.93
C CYS A 345 -1.46 -21.33 16.09
N LEU A 346 -1.89 -21.51 14.84
CA LEU A 346 -2.06 -20.45 13.86
C LEU A 346 -3.53 -20.39 13.40
N VAL A 347 -4.05 -19.19 13.20
CA VAL A 347 -5.30 -18.99 12.44
C VAL A 347 -4.95 -18.94 10.96
N SER A 348 -5.44 -19.89 10.17
CA SER A 348 -5.14 -20.01 8.74
C SER A 348 -5.72 -18.85 7.94
N LEU A 349 -5.10 -18.54 6.80
CA LEU A 349 -5.69 -17.66 5.80
C LEU A 349 -6.64 -18.45 4.90
N THR A 350 -7.53 -17.74 4.20
CA THR A 350 -8.34 -18.30 3.12
C THR A 350 -7.60 -18.12 1.78
N PRO A 351 -7.93 -18.92 0.74
CA PRO A 351 -7.49 -18.62 -0.61
C PRO A 351 -7.87 -17.18 -0.98
N PRO A 352 -7.01 -16.44 -1.72
CA PRO A 352 -7.36 -15.10 -2.15
C PRO A 352 -8.51 -15.12 -3.16
N GLU A 353 -9.21 -14.00 -3.25
CA GLU A 353 -10.18 -13.82 -4.34
C GLU A 353 -9.44 -13.69 -5.67
N CYS A 354 -10.00 -14.26 -6.75
CA CYS A 354 -9.50 -13.99 -8.10
C CYS A 354 -10.64 -13.48 -8.97
N LYS A 355 -10.44 -12.30 -9.56
CA LYS A 355 -11.46 -11.58 -10.33
C LYS A 355 -10.85 -10.99 -11.59
N GLU A 356 -11.70 -10.51 -12.49
CA GLU A 356 -11.25 -9.78 -13.67
C GLU A 356 -10.64 -8.43 -13.27
N ALA A 357 -9.51 -8.08 -13.86
CA ALA A 357 -8.91 -6.77 -13.67
C ALA A 357 -9.77 -5.68 -14.32
N PRO A 358 -10.02 -4.54 -13.64
CA PRO A 358 -10.76 -3.46 -14.24
C PRO A 358 -10.01 -2.93 -15.47
N TRP A 359 -10.72 -2.87 -16.60
CA TRP A 359 -10.15 -2.27 -17.80
C TRP A 359 -9.78 -0.81 -17.54
N SER A 360 -8.61 -0.38 -18.01
CA SER A 360 -8.26 1.03 -18.01
C SER A 360 -7.41 1.42 -19.20
N ARG A 361 -7.60 2.66 -19.67
CA ARG A 361 -6.84 3.20 -20.81
C ARG A 361 -5.43 3.63 -20.39
N ALA A 362 -4.43 3.29 -21.21
CA ALA A 362 -3.07 3.74 -20.96
C ALA A 362 -2.96 5.27 -21.04
N ASN A 363 -2.10 5.85 -20.20
CA ASN A 363 -1.82 7.28 -20.07
C ASN A 363 -3.02 8.17 -19.67
N HIS A 364 -4.08 7.59 -19.07
CA HIS A 364 -5.28 8.32 -18.66
C HIS A 364 -5.62 8.12 -17.17
N LEU A 365 -4.59 8.00 -16.32
CA LEU A 365 -4.71 7.83 -14.86
C LEU A 365 -5.71 6.73 -14.46
N GLY A 366 -5.70 5.61 -15.16
CA GLY A 366 -6.54 4.47 -14.83
C GLY A 366 -8.04 4.66 -15.08
N LEU A 367 -8.50 5.71 -15.78
CA LEU A 367 -9.93 5.87 -16.08
C LEU A 367 -10.53 4.58 -16.68
N THR A 368 -11.45 3.99 -15.91
CA THR A 368 -12.18 2.77 -16.28
C THR A 368 -13.45 3.14 -17.05
N GLU A 369 -14.19 2.12 -17.49
CA GLU A 369 -15.51 2.33 -18.08
C GLU A 369 -16.43 3.10 -17.11
N GLY A 370 -17.17 4.09 -17.63
CA GLY A 370 -18.02 4.96 -16.81
C GLY A 370 -17.30 6.10 -16.08
N GLY A 371 -16.01 6.33 -16.37
CA GLY A 371 -15.28 7.51 -15.88
C GLY A 371 -14.88 7.45 -14.41
N ARG A 372 -14.81 6.24 -13.83
CA ARG A 372 -14.41 6.01 -12.44
C ARG A 372 -12.96 5.55 -12.36
N MET A 373 -12.35 5.74 -11.21
CA MET A 373 -11.06 5.12 -10.89
C MET A 373 -11.26 3.63 -10.63
N PRO A 374 -10.25 2.79 -10.92
CA PRO A 374 -10.30 1.37 -10.61
C PRO A 374 -10.35 1.21 -9.10
N ASN A 375 -11.21 0.30 -8.66
CA ASN A 375 -11.44 0.07 -7.25
C ASN A 375 -11.69 -1.41 -6.95
N TYR A 376 -11.63 -1.73 -5.66
CA TYR A 376 -11.91 -3.04 -5.10
C TYR A 376 -12.44 -2.89 -3.67
N THR A 377 -13.58 -3.50 -3.33
CA THR A 377 -14.08 -3.50 -1.95
C THR A 377 -13.38 -4.60 -1.14
N TRP A 378 -12.49 -4.21 -0.23
CA TRP A 378 -11.83 -5.12 0.68
C TRP A 378 -12.69 -5.37 1.93
N THR A 379 -13.06 -6.63 2.16
CA THR A 379 -13.58 -7.06 3.47
C THR A 379 -12.41 -7.23 4.44
N ILE A 380 -12.32 -6.32 5.40
CA ILE A 380 -11.29 -6.35 6.45
C ILE A 380 -11.44 -7.64 7.24
N PRO A 381 -10.37 -8.42 7.49
CA PRO A 381 -10.46 -9.71 8.16
C PRO A 381 -10.97 -9.59 9.62
N TYR A 382 -11.55 -10.68 10.10
CA TYR A 382 -11.87 -10.87 11.51
C TYR A 382 -10.68 -11.54 12.19
N PHE A 383 -10.15 -10.95 13.26
CA PHE A 383 -9.11 -11.55 14.09
C PHE A 383 -9.75 -12.10 15.37
N PRO A 384 -9.89 -13.44 15.51
CA PRO A 384 -10.36 -14.09 16.73
C PRO A 384 -9.77 -13.57 18.05
N SER A 385 -8.50 -13.13 18.08
CA SER A 385 -7.89 -12.59 19.30
C SER A 385 -8.58 -11.35 19.85
N ASN A 386 -9.29 -10.59 19.00
CA ASN A 386 -9.72 -9.22 19.29
C ASN A 386 -8.57 -8.33 19.77
N ASN A 387 -7.35 -8.56 19.29
CA ASN A 387 -6.22 -7.66 19.53
C ASN A 387 -6.12 -6.62 18.41
N ASN A 388 -5.55 -5.45 18.74
CA ASN A 388 -5.23 -4.44 17.73
C ASN A 388 -4.13 -4.95 16.80
N GLN A 389 -4.30 -4.74 15.50
CA GLN A 389 -3.31 -5.11 14.50
C GLN A 389 -2.73 -3.84 13.86
N SER A 390 -1.40 -3.73 13.84
CA SER A 390 -0.67 -2.72 13.08
C SER A 390 -0.44 -3.25 11.68
N CYS A 391 -0.92 -2.56 10.65
CA CYS A 391 -0.99 -3.09 9.29
C CYS A 391 -0.49 -2.12 8.22
N ILE A 392 -0.05 -2.70 7.11
CA ILE A 392 0.25 -2.00 5.85
C ILE A 392 -0.50 -2.70 4.73
N PHE A 393 -1.05 -1.93 3.80
CA PHE A 393 -1.62 -2.44 2.56
C PHE A 393 -0.63 -2.21 1.41
N ARG A 394 -0.52 -3.20 0.52
CA ARG A 394 0.32 -3.17 -0.69
C ARG A 394 -0.53 -3.49 -1.90
N ILE A 395 -0.34 -2.70 -2.96
CA ILE A 395 -0.81 -3.01 -4.29
C ILE A 395 0.40 -3.29 -5.18
N ARG A 396 0.39 -4.41 -5.91
CA ARG A 396 1.34 -4.70 -6.98
C ARG A 396 0.63 -4.71 -8.32
N TYR A 397 1.28 -4.15 -9.32
CA TYR A 397 0.80 -4.10 -10.68
C TYR A 397 1.88 -4.67 -11.59
N ASN A 398 1.63 -5.90 -12.00
CA ASN A 398 2.50 -6.65 -12.89
C ASN A 398 1.97 -6.48 -14.30
N ILE A 399 2.77 -5.89 -15.18
CA ILE A 399 2.49 -5.85 -16.62
C ILE A 399 3.36 -6.86 -17.34
N SER A 400 2.86 -7.44 -18.42
CA SER A 400 3.61 -8.25 -19.36
C SER A 400 3.48 -7.69 -20.79
N SER A 401 4.20 -8.30 -21.72
CA SER A 401 4.03 -8.08 -23.15
C SER A 401 3.42 -9.32 -23.80
N PHE A 402 2.62 -9.12 -24.84
CA PHE A 402 2.16 -10.19 -25.74
C PHE A 402 3.25 -10.66 -26.72
N ASP A 403 4.44 -10.08 -26.67
CA ASP A 403 5.60 -10.54 -27.48
C ASP A 403 6.09 -11.94 -27.07
N TYR A 404 5.68 -12.44 -25.89
CA TYR A 404 5.95 -13.79 -25.40
C TYR A 404 4.84 -14.23 -24.45
N ASP A 405 4.75 -15.52 -24.15
CA ASP A 405 3.79 -16.04 -23.17
C ASP A 405 4.41 -15.99 -21.76
N PRO A 406 3.90 -15.13 -20.85
CA PRO A 406 4.49 -14.96 -19.53
C PRO A 406 4.39 -16.20 -18.63
N LEU A 407 3.49 -17.16 -18.93
CA LEU A 407 3.32 -18.36 -18.11
C LEU A 407 4.26 -19.49 -18.53
N THR A 408 4.67 -19.52 -19.79
CA THR A 408 5.56 -20.57 -20.32
C THR A 408 6.99 -20.09 -20.54
N THR A 409 7.26 -18.79 -20.34
CA THR A 409 8.60 -18.22 -20.45
C THR A 409 9.39 -18.27 -19.15
N ASP A 410 10.48 -19.03 -19.17
CA ASP A 410 11.33 -19.30 -18.00
C ASP A 410 12.84 -19.21 -18.35
N TYR A 411 13.68 -19.77 -17.47
CA TYR A 411 15.13 -19.74 -17.64
C TYR A 411 15.67 -20.44 -18.90
N HIS A 412 14.94 -21.40 -19.48
CA HIS A 412 15.36 -22.09 -20.70
C HIS A 412 15.44 -21.16 -21.90
N GLN A 413 14.83 -19.98 -21.81
CA GLN A 413 14.83 -18.94 -22.83
C GLN A 413 15.73 -17.76 -22.46
N ASN A 414 16.54 -17.84 -21.40
CA ASN A 414 17.54 -16.81 -21.12
C ASN A 414 18.69 -16.87 -22.12
N LEU A 415 19.31 -15.72 -22.42
CA LEU A 415 20.43 -15.64 -23.35
C LEU A 415 21.58 -16.56 -22.89
N ASN A 416 21.89 -17.57 -23.71
CA ASN A 416 23.05 -18.44 -23.53
C ASN A 416 23.74 -18.68 -24.88
N PRO A 417 24.78 -17.89 -25.21
CA PRO A 417 25.48 -18.01 -26.47
C PRO A 417 26.15 -19.38 -26.70
N ASP A 418 26.63 -20.02 -25.63
CA ASP A 418 27.32 -21.32 -25.72
C ASP A 418 26.36 -22.44 -26.15
N LEU A 419 25.09 -22.34 -25.73
CA LEU A 419 24.02 -23.26 -26.11
C LEU A 419 23.16 -22.77 -27.29
N GLN A 420 23.53 -21.63 -27.90
CA GLN A 420 22.77 -20.98 -28.98
C GLN A 420 21.31 -20.66 -28.60
N ILE A 421 21.07 -20.36 -27.33
CA ILE A 421 19.75 -19.98 -26.82
C ILE A 421 19.65 -18.45 -26.88
N PHE A 422 18.61 -17.96 -27.53
CA PHE A 422 18.30 -16.53 -27.62
C PHE A 422 16.92 -16.27 -27.01
N PRO A 423 16.78 -15.20 -26.21
CA PRO A 423 15.51 -14.88 -25.58
C PRO A 423 14.48 -14.40 -26.61
N PRO A 424 13.18 -14.61 -26.36
CA PRO A 424 12.10 -14.12 -27.23
C PRO A 424 12.12 -12.59 -27.36
N VAL A 425 12.66 -11.90 -26.35
CA VAL A 425 12.83 -10.46 -26.31
C VAL A 425 14.26 -10.12 -25.89
N SER A 426 14.89 -9.17 -26.58
CA SER A 426 16.24 -8.69 -26.29
C SER A 426 16.30 -7.17 -26.31
N LYS A 427 17.37 -6.58 -25.78
CA LYS A 427 17.55 -5.13 -25.72
C LYS A 427 17.92 -4.56 -27.08
N ASN A 428 17.11 -3.62 -27.53
CA ASN A 428 17.23 -2.90 -28.81
C ASN A 428 17.54 -3.80 -30.02
N PRO A 429 16.72 -4.84 -30.31
CA PRO A 429 16.99 -5.81 -31.34
C PRO A 429 16.99 -5.16 -32.72
N ILE A 430 17.80 -5.73 -33.61
CA ILE A 430 17.78 -5.42 -35.04
C ILE A 430 16.81 -6.41 -35.71
N VAL A 431 15.75 -5.89 -36.31
CA VAL A 431 14.71 -6.68 -36.96
C VAL A 431 14.74 -6.43 -38.45
N ASN A 432 14.78 -7.52 -39.23
CA ASN A 432 14.71 -7.46 -40.67
C ASN A 432 13.24 -7.54 -41.13
N ILE A 433 12.77 -6.51 -41.82
CA ILE A 433 11.40 -6.43 -42.37
C ILE A 433 11.34 -6.75 -43.87
N GLY A 434 12.32 -7.49 -44.40
CA GLY A 434 12.38 -7.89 -45.81
C GLY A 434 12.96 -6.84 -46.76
N ILE A 435 13.64 -5.81 -46.23
CA ILE A 435 14.32 -4.77 -47.02
C ILE A 435 15.81 -4.70 -46.66
N ARG A 436 16.60 -4.03 -47.50
CA ARG A 436 18.08 -3.93 -47.33
C ARG A 436 18.53 -3.24 -46.04
N SER A 437 17.65 -2.49 -45.39
CA SER A 437 17.94 -1.74 -44.17
C SER A 437 17.13 -2.32 -43.02
N PRO A 438 17.76 -3.06 -42.09
CA PRO A 438 17.04 -3.56 -40.92
C PRO A 438 16.68 -2.39 -39.99
N LEU A 439 15.61 -2.55 -39.23
CA LEU A 439 15.14 -1.57 -38.26
C LEU A 439 15.64 -1.92 -36.86
N ARG A 440 15.87 -0.91 -36.04
CA ARG A 440 16.23 -1.08 -34.62
C ARG A 440 15.02 -0.78 -33.75
N LEU A 441 14.54 -1.77 -33.00
CA LEU A 441 13.49 -1.53 -32.02
C LEU A 441 14.08 -0.85 -30.78
N ALA A 442 13.28 -0.04 -30.10
CA ALA A 442 13.66 0.65 -28.85
C ALA A 442 13.22 -0.14 -27.61
N ILE A 443 13.48 -1.45 -27.60
CA ILE A 443 13.10 -2.34 -26.50
C ILE A 443 14.14 -2.29 -25.39
N ASN A 444 13.68 -2.17 -24.14
CA ASN A 444 14.49 -2.36 -22.95
C ASN A 444 13.92 -3.53 -22.15
N THR A 445 14.62 -4.65 -22.10
CA THR A 445 14.21 -5.86 -21.38
C THR A 445 14.16 -5.71 -19.86
N GLN A 446 14.73 -4.63 -19.30
CA GLN A 446 14.51 -4.23 -17.90
C GLN A 446 13.19 -3.49 -17.69
N GLN A 447 12.52 -3.06 -18.76
CA GLN A 447 11.27 -2.29 -18.74
C GLN A 447 10.12 -3.02 -19.44
N LEU A 448 10.43 -4.08 -20.21
CA LEU A 448 9.47 -4.94 -20.88
C LEU A 448 9.02 -6.04 -19.91
N GLY A 449 7.76 -5.97 -19.49
CA GLY A 449 7.22 -6.75 -18.39
C GLY A 449 7.80 -6.29 -17.03
N ARG A 450 6.98 -5.70 -16.17
CA ARG A 450 7.47 -4.98 -14.98
C ARG A 450 6.48 -5.05 -13.83
N THR A 451 7.01 -4.94 -12.62
CA THR A 451 6.23 -4.82 -11.40
C THR A 451 6.37 -3.41 -10.84
N PHE A 452 5.24 -2.76 -10.69
CA PHE A 452 5.09 -1.52 -9.94
C PHE A 452 4.39 -1.82 -8.63
N GLN A 453 4.59 -0.97 -7.64
CA GLN A 453 3.84 -1.09 -6.40
C GLN A 453 3.65 0.24 -5.71
N ASP A 454 2.63 0.31 -4.87
CA ASP A 454 2.51 1.33 -3.84
C ASP A 454 2.12 0.66 -2.52
N ARG A 455 2.45 1.32 -1.41
CA ARG A 455 2.15 0.84 -0.07
C ARG A 455 1.61 1.99 0.77
N THR A 456 0.62 1.71 1.62
CA THR A 456 0.11 2.72 2.56
C THR A 456 1.16 3.12 3.59
N HIS A 457 0.89 4.20 4.31
CA HIS A 457 1.40 4.35 5.68
C HIS A 457 0.81 3.27 6.60
N MET A 458 1.30 3.17 7.83
CA MET A 458 0.71 2.25 8.80
C MET A 458 -0.77 2.60 9.07
N PHE A 459 -1.58 1.62 9.39
CA PHE A 459 -2.92 1.85 9.94
C PHE A 459 -3.27 0.76 10.93
N TRP A 460 -4.23 1.04 11.79
CA TRP A 460 -4.72 0.09 12.77
C TRP A 460 -5.95 -0.64 12.27
N LEU A 461 -5.98 -1.97 12.44
CA LEU A 461 -7.23 -2.72 12.47
C LEU A 461 -7.58 -2.97 13.94
N VAL A 462 -8.69 -2.39 14.40
CA VAL A 462 -9.10 -2.41 15.80
C VAL A 462 -10.34 -3.29 16.01
N PRO A 463 -10.51 -3.91 17.19
CA PRO A 463 -11.71 -4.66 17.54
C PRO A 463 -12.95 -3.78 17.51
N ARG A 464 -14.09 -4.39 17.22
CA ARG A 464 -15.39 -3.72 17.30
C ARG A 464 -15.85 -3.60 18.75
N PRO A 465 -16.34 -2.43 19.16
CA PRO A 465 -17.24 -2.30 20.29
C PRO A 465 -18.41 -3.28 20.21
N SER A 466 -18.88 -3.76 21.37
CA SER A 466 -19.93 -4.80 21.47
C SER A 466 -21.25 -4.41 20.80
N ASN A 467 -21.58 -3.12 20.77
CA ASN A 467 -22.79 -2.58 20.13
C ASN A 467 -22.74 -2.54 18.59
N MET A 468 -21.62 -2.90 17.95
CA MET A 468 -21.45 -2.89 16.49
C MET A 468 -21.12 -4.29 15.91
N GLN A 469 -21.31 -5.34 16.70
CA GLN A 469 -20.89 -6.70 16.34
C GLN A 469 -21.69 -7.32 15.20
N PHE A 470 -22.96 -6.92 15.02
CA PHE A 470 -23.90 -7.58 14.10
C PHE A 470 -24.20 -6.80 12.82
N GLN A 471 -23.60 -5.61 12.66
CA GLN A 471 -23.93 -4.70 11.55
C GLN A 471 -22.73 -4.55 10.63
N ARG A 472 -22.96 -4.50 9.32
CA ARG A 472 -21.87 -4.23 8.37
C ARG A 472 -21.40 -2.79 8.51
N ILE A 473 -20.09 -2.56 8.43
CA ILE A 473 -19.49 -1.22 8.49
C ILE A 473 -18.96 -0.84 7.11
N TYR A 474 -19.41 0.29 6.57
CA TYR A 474 -18.87 0.90 5.34
C TYR A 474 -17.94 2.05 5.72
N ASN A 475 -16.72 2.07 5.17
CA ASN A 475 -15.76 3.15 5.45
C ASN A 475 -15.86 4.28 4.40
N LEU A 476 -16.01 5.51 4.88
CA LEU A 476 -15.98 6.75 4.10
C LEU A 476 -14.75 7.58 4.49
N ASN A 477 -13.87 7.77 3.51
CA ASN A 477 -12.58 8.41 3.67
C ASN A 477 -12.41 9.64 2.76
N VAL A 478 -11.24 10.28 2.84
CA VAL A 478 -10.81 11.34 1.92
C VAL A 478 -9.51 10.96 1.21
N LYS A 479 -9.57 10.90 -0.12
CA LYS A 479 -8.40 10.78 -0.99
C LYS A 479 -7.85 12.14 -1.39
N GLY A 480 -6.68 12.16 -2.00
CA GLY A 480 -6.11 13.36 -2.61
C GLY A 480 -5.31 14.25 -1.67
N LYS A 481 -4.67 15.27 -2.25
CA LYS A 481 -3.81 16.24 -1.56
C LYS A 481 -3.98 17.66 -2.12
N ARG A 482 -3.42 18.65 -1.44
CA ARG A 482 -3.51 20.06 -1.84
C ARG A 482 -2.87 20.31 -3.20
N GLY A 483 -3.58 21.01 -4.07
CA GLY A 483 -3.09 21.52 -5.36
C GLY A 483 -4.20 21.48 -6.40
N ASN A 484 -3.91 21.96 -7.62
CA ASN A 484 -4.71 21.63 -8.80
C ASN A 484 -4.20 20.33 -9.45
N ILE A 485 -4.93 19.80 -10.44
CA ILE A 485 -4.58 18.57 -11.17
C ILE A 485 -3.11 18.50 -11.64
N VAL A 486 -2.50 19.60 -12.10
CA VAL A 486 -1.11 19.63 -12.57
C VAL A 486 -0.10 19.64 -11.42
N GLN A 487 -0.47 20.25 -10.30
CA GLN A 487 0.35 20.34 -9.09
C GLN A 487 0.36 19.03 -8.30
N THR A 488 -0.78 18.35 -8.23
CA THR A 488 -0.93 17.08 -7.49
C THR A 488 -0.47 15.87 -8.30
N TYR A 489 -0.47 15.96 -9.64
CA TYR A 489 -0.06 14.88 -10.53
C TYR A 489 1.30 14.26 -10.12
N PRO A 490 1.40 12.92 -10.09
CA PRO A 490 0.40 11.91 -10.50
C PRO A 490 -0.57 11.47 -9.40
N ALA A 491 -0.57 12.11 -8.23
CA ALA A 491 -1.68 11.95 -7.29
C ALA A 491 -2.90 12.79 -7.73
N VAL A 492 -3.99 12.69 -6.97
CA VAL A 492 -5.27 13.37 -7.29
C VAL A 492 -5.56 14.53 -6.32
N GLU A 493 -6.44 15.45 -6.75
CA GLU A 493 -7.03 16.47 -5.87
C GLU A 493 -7.97 15.82 -4.83
N TYR A 494 -8.38 16.58 -3.82
CA TYR A 494 -9.25 16.04 -2.77
C TYR A 494 -10.60 15.58 -3.31
N ASP A 495 -11.02 14.43 -2.83
CA ASP A 495 -12.36 13.89 -3.05
C ASP A 495 -12.73 12.91 -1.92
N PHE A 496 -14.02 12.62 -1.77
CA PHE A 496 -14.47 11.54 -0.90
C PHE A 496 -14.26 10.18 -1.58
N SER A 497 -13.96 9.15 -0.79
CA SER A 497 -13.84 7.77 -1.27
C SER A 497 -14.54 6.82 -0.30
N PRO A 498 -15.61 6.13 -0.73
CA PRO A 498 -16.30 6.30 -2.03
C PRO A 498 -16.97 7.68 -2.16
N SER A 499 -17.15 8.16 -3.40
CA SER A 499 -17.94 9.38 -3.67
C SER A 499 -19.44 9.13 -3.64
N VAL A 500 -19.86 7.86 -3.82
CA VAL A 500 -21.24 7.40 -3.65
C VAL A 500 -21.25 6.15 -2.79
N THR A 501 -21.81 6.24 -1.60
CA THR A 501 -22.06 5.09 -0.71
C THR A 501 -23.51 4.64 -0.86
N ARG A 502 -23.76 3.35 -1.09
CA ARG A 502 -25.08 2.73 -1.05
C ARG A 502 -25.08 1.66 0.05
N MET A 503 -26.03 1.74 0.98
CA MET A 503 -26.09 0.82 2.12
C MET A 503 -27.53 0.67 2.61
N ASN A 504 -27.85 -0.46 3.24
CA ASN A 504 -29.14 -0.62 3.94
C ASN A 504 -29.14 0.13 5.27
N ALA A 505 -30.33 0.49 5.77
CA ALA A 505 -30.51 1.19 7.03
C ALA A 505 -30.02 0.47 8.29
N GLU A 506 -29.89 -0.87 8.28
CA GLU A 506 -29.31 -1.63 9.40
C GLU A 506 -27.78 -1.51 9.51
N ASN A 507 -27.11 -1.05 8.46
CA ASN A 507 -25.66 -0.98 8.38
C ASN A 507 -25.11 0.33 8.96
N LEU A 508 -23.82 0.34 9.20
CA LEU A 508 -23.09 1.43 9.83
C LEU A 508 -22.16 2.12 8.83
N LEU A 509 -22.02 3.43 8.97
CA LEU A 509 -21.10 4.25 8.22
C LEU A 509 -19.99 4.74 9.16
N HIS A 510 -18.74 4.38 8.86
CA HIS A 510 -17.56 4.87 9.56
C HIS A 510 -16.92 5.99 8.74
N ILE A 511 -16.95 7.21 9.26
CA ILE A 511 -16.41 8.40 8.60
C ILE A 511 -15.11 8.80 9.28
N GLN A 512 -14.01 8.86 8.53
CA GLN A 512 -12.71 9.35 9.02
C GLN A 512 -11.91 10.00 7.89
N TRP A 513 -10.82 10.70 8.22
CA TRP A 513 -9.84 11.11 7.21
C TRP A 513 -8.48 11.42 7.82
N THR A 514 -7.47 11.42 6.97
CA THR A 514 -6.10 11.82 7.31
C THR A 514 -5.66 12.98 6.43
N GLY A 515 -4.78 13.84 6.93
CA GLY A 515 -4.20 14.95 6.18
C GLY A 515 -2.86 15.40 6.76
N SER A 516 -2.08 16.13 5.96
CA SER A 516 -0.76 16.62 6.36
C SER A 516 -0.65 18.15 6.35
N ASN A 517 0.18 18.68 7.24
CA ASN A 517 0.58 20.09 7.36
C ASN A 517 1.88 20.42 6.62
N THR A 518 2.49 19.44 5.96
CA THR A 518 3.81 19.58 5.35
C THR A 518 3.79 19.53 3.83
N HIS A 519 2.67 19.73 3.13
CA HIS A 519 2.65 19.68 1.65
C HIS A 519 2.72 21.06 0.98
N ASN A 520 3.93 21.62 0.81
CA ASN A 520 4.16 22.96 0.26
C ASN A 520 4.98 22.98 -1.04
N ASN A 521 4.29 22.87 -2.17
CA ASN A 521 4.92 22.83 -3.49
C ASN A 521 5.26 24.22 -4.08
N ASN A 522 5.52 25.25 -3.26
CA ASN A 522 5.81 26.63 -3.69
C ASN A 522 7.21 26.86 -4.30
N GLY A 523 7.98 25.81 -4.61
CA GLY A 523 9.29 25.94 -5.27
C GLY A 523 9.19 26.49 -6.70
N ALA A 524 10.31 26.87 -7.32
CA ALA A 524 10.36 27.36 -8.70
C ALA A 524 10.13 26.23 -9.73
N GLY A 525 8.89 25.77 -9.87
CA GLY A 525 8.51 24.82 -10.92
C GLY A 525 8.25 25.54 -12.24
N ARG A 526 8.80 25.01 -13.33
CA ARG A 526 8.39 25.39 -14.69
C ARG A 526 7.09 24.65 -15.05
N ASN A 527 6.24 25.23 -15.90
CA ASN A 527 5.07 24.57 -16.51
C ASN A 527 3.89 24.23 -15.57
N GLY A 528 3.59 25.07 -14.56
CA GLY A 528 2.37 24.93 -13.72
C GLY A 528 2.41 23.80 -12.68
N GLN A 529 3.53 23.09 -12.59
CA GLN A 529 3.77 21.99 -11.65
C GLN A 529 4.14 22.46 -10.23
N ALA A 530 4.37 23.75 -10.05
CA ALA A 530 4.59 24.39 -8.75
C ALA A 530 3.38 25.18 -8.29
N GLY A 531 3.38 25.48 -7.00
CA GLY A 531 2.31 26.15 -6.28
C GLY A 531 1.47 25.16 -5.48
N ALA A 532 0.64 25.72 -4.62
CA ALA A 532 -0.21 24.99 -3.70
C ALA A 532 -1.64 25.52 -3.79
N ALA A 533 -2.23 25.46 -5.00
CA ALA A 533 -3.58 25.94 -5.24
C ALA A 533 -4.53 25.28 -4.23
N GLY A 534 -5.32 26.09 -3.55
CA GLY A 534 -6.01 25.66 -2.33
C GLY A 534 -6.63 26.84 -1.62
N VAL A 535 -7.53 26.56 -0.68
CA VAL A 535 -8.09 27.56 0.23
C VAL A 535 -7.38 27.43 1.58
N GLY A 536 -7.23 28.53 2.31
CA GLY A 536 -6.53 28.56 3.59
C GLY A 536 -5.01 28.45 3.49
N LEU A 537 -4.37 28.19 4.63
CA LEU A 537 -2.93 28.17 4.80
C LEU A 537 -2.27 27.19 3.81
N THR A 538 -1.24 27.69 3.12
CA THR A 538 -0.45 26.87 2.19
C THR A 538 0.31 25.80 2.97
N GLY A 539 0.42 24.58 2.43
CA GLY A 539 1.07 23.48 3.12
C GLY A 539 0.10 22.51 3.78
N THR A 540 -1.15 22.93 4.01
CA THR A 540 -2.06 22.20 4.89
C THR A 540 -3.24 21.57 4.17
N ASP A 541 -3.42 20.28 4.40
CA ASP A 541 -4.64 19.54 4.10
C ASP A 541 -5.66 19.78 5.21
N ARG A 542 -6.92 20.03 4.85
CA ARG A 542 -8.04 19.99 5.79
C ARG A 542 -9.26 19.51 5.05
N SER A 543 -10.11 18.79 5.75
CA SER A 543 -11.40 18.32 5.26
C SER A 543 -12.44 18.54 6.34
N ASN A 544 -13.70 18.63 5.93
CA ASN A 544 -14.85 18.60 6.82
C ASN A 544 -16.03 18.03 6.05
N LEU A 545 -17.16 17.80 6.73
CA LEU A 545 -18.37 17.30 6.12
C LEU A 545 -19.56 18.15 6.57
N VAL A 546 -20.22 18.77 5.60
CA VAL A 546 -21.47 19.52 5.76
C VAL A 546 -22.52 19.05 4.75
N GLU A 547 -23.77 18.95 5.16
CA GLU A 547 -24.88 18.59 4.26
C GLU A 547 -25.20 19.74 3.28
N ILE A 548 -25.52 19.39 2.04
CA ILE A 548 -26.01 20.28 0.97
C ILE A 548 -27.31 19.71 0.42
N ALA A 549 -28.16 20.55 -0.20
CA ALA A 549 -29.44 20.08 -0.71
C ALA A 549 -29.31 19.11 -1.92
N ASN A 550 -28.31 19.35 -2.78
CA ASN A 550 -28.00 18.51 -3.93
C ASN A 550 -26.57 18.79 -4.45
N LEU A 551 -26.04 17.91 -5.31
CA LEU A 551 -24.69 18.01 -5.85
C LEU A 551 -24.44 19.26 -6.73
N GLY A 552 -25.49 19.90 -7.25
CA GLY A 552 -25.40 21.15 -8.02
C GLY A 552 -25.19 22.39 -7.15
N GLU A 553 -25.44 22.31 -5.85
CA GLU A 553 -25.33 23.43 -4.92
C GLU A 553 -23.96 23.49 -4.24
N ASN A 554 -23.56 24.70 -3.83
CA ASN A 554 -22.27 24.97 -3.19
C ASN A 554 -22.40 25.65 -1.83
N PHE A 555 -23.60 25.68 -1.26
CA PHE A 555 -23.88 26.24 0.05
C PHE A 555 -24.36 25.14 0.99
N PRO A 556 -23.83 25.06 2.22
CA PRO A 556 -24.34 24.11 3.21
C PRO A 556 -25.76 24.45 3.62
N LEU A 557 -26.54 23.42 3.96
CA LEU A 557 -27.83 23.60 4.60
C LEU A 557 -27.64 24.13 6.04
N PRO A 558 -28.47 25.10 6.48
CA PRO A 558 -28.63 25.38 7.90
C PRO A 558 -29.02 24.11 8.67
N TYR A 559 -28.52 23.96 9.89
CA TYR A 559 -28.78 22.76 10.71
C TYR A 559 -30.28 22.50 10.92
N GLU A 560 -31.08 23.56 11.04
CA GLU A 560 -32.53 23.51 11.21
C GLU A 560 -33.22 22.78 10.05
N THR A 561 -32.63 22.82 8.86
CA THR A 561 -33.12 22.17 7.62
C THR A 561 -32.33 20.92 7.23
N SER A 562 -31.19 20.66 7.86
CA SER A 562 -30.37 19.47 7.66
C SER A 562 -31.07 18.21 8.22
N ASN A 563 -31.06 17.13 7.44
CA ASN A 563 -31.61 15.83 7.83
C ASN A 563 -30.51 14.82 8.14
N PHE A 564 -29.32 14.94 7.54
CA PHE A 564 -28.20 14.01 7.75
C PHE A 564 -27.91 13.79 9.24
N TYR A 565 -27.69 14.86 10.00
CA TYR A 565 -27.34 14.72 11.42
C TYR A 565 -28.54 14.29 12.27
N LYS A 566 -29.75 14.78 11.97
CA LYS A 566 -30.98 14.42 12.72
C LYS A 566 -31.40 12.97 12.52
N ASN A 567 -31.01 12.38 11.39
CA ASN A 567 -31.27 10.98 11.05
C ASN A 567 -30.11 10.04 11.40
N ALA A 568 -29.00 10.58 11.93
CA ALA A 568 -27.87 9.80 12.38
C ALA A 568 -28.05 9.37 13.85
N GLU A 569 -27.90 8.07 14.09
CA GLU A 569 -27.72 7.50 15.42
C GLU A 569 -26.23 7.24 15.65
N LEU A 570 -25.68 7.77 16.73
CA LEU A 570 -24.29 7.54 17.10
C LEU A 570 -24.08 6.09 17.58
N LYS A 571 -23.08 5.40 17.05
CA LYS A 571 -22.65 4.08 17.55
C LYS A 571 -21.26 4.12 18.19
N TRP A 572 -20.38 4.98 17.70
CA TRP A 572 -19.04 5.16 18.25
C TRP A 572 -18.47 6.52 17.85
N ILE A 573 -17.67 7.14 18.73
CA ILE A 573 -16.89 8.33 18.41
C ILE A 573 -15.52 8.28 19.09
N TYR A 574 -14.51 8.81 18.40
CA TYR A 574 -13.10 8.69 18.79
C TYR A 574 -12.71 9.22 20.18
N PHE A 575 -13.52 10.08 20.78
CA PHE A 575 -13.29 10.65 22.12
C PHE A 575 -14.15 9.99 23.20
N GLY A 576 -14.66 8.78 22.96
CA GLY A 576 -15.18 7.90 24.01
C GLY A 576 -16.60 8.18 24.48
N LYS A 577 -17.33 9.10 23.84
CA LYS A 577 -18.74 9.35 24.17
C LYS A 577 -19.66 8.30 23.58
N GLU A 578 -20.59 7.83 24.40
CA GLU A 578 -21.65 6.90 23.99
C GLU A 578 -22.80 7.61 23.28
N ASN A 579 -23.03 8.89 23.58
CA ASN A 579 -24.07 9.69 22.97
C ASN A 579 -23.69 11.18 22.96
N ILE A 580 -24.08 11.89 21.89
CA ILE A 580 -24.00 13.35 21.76
C ILE A 580 -25.24 13.84 21.00
N SER A 581 -25.61 15.11 21.16
CA SER A 581 -26.72 15.65 20.39
C SER A 581 -26.42 15.65 18.87
N PRO A 582 -27.45 15.56 18.00
CA PRO A 582 -27.24 15.69 16.56
C PRO A 582 -26.56 17.01 16.16
N LEU A 583 -26.76 18.07 16.94
CA LEU A 583 -26.08 19.36 16.74
C LEU A 583 -24.58 19.27 17.09
N SER A 584 -24.22 18.60 18.19
CA SER A 584 -22.81 18.32 18.52
C SER A 584 -22.13 17.46 17.45
N LEU A 585 -22.81 16.44 16.91
CA LEU A 585 -22.30 15.65 15.78
C LEU A 585 -22.07 16.51 14.54
N ALA A 586 -23.02 17.40 14.22
CA ALA A 586 -22.91 18.33 13.09
C ALA A 586 -21.70 19.25 13.24
N VAL A 587 -21.53 19.85 14.42
CA VAL A 587 -20.40 20.73 14.72
C VAL A 587 -19.07 19.96 14.71
N ASN A 588 -19.04 18.72 15.19
CA ASN A 588 -17.83 17.91 15.20
C ASN A 588 -17.34 17.60 13.78
N LEU A 589 -18.23 17.14 12.89
CA LEU A 589 -17.91 16.86 11.49
C LEU A 589 -17.62 18.13 10.67
N ALA A 590 -18.35 19.23 10.92
CA ALA A 590 -18.15 20.50 10.23
C ALA A 590 -16.84 21.19 10.62
N SER A 591 -16.34 20.94 11.83
CA SER A 591 -15.10 21.53 12.37
C SER A 591 -13.89 20.59 12.36
N SER A 592 -14.03 19.37 11.79
CA SER A 592 -12.98 18.34 11.79
C SER A 592 -12.45 18.02 13.19
N GLY A 593 -13.32 18.03 14.19
CA GLY A 593 -12.96 17.73 15.58
C GLY A 593 -12.34 18.88 16.38
N PHE A 594 -12.23 20.09 15.81
CA PHE A 594 -11.86 21.29 16.59
C PHE A 594 -12.84 21.54 17.74
N TYR A 595 -14.13 21.27 17.50
CA TYR A 595 -15.15 21.15 18.53
C TYR A 595 -15.60 19.69 18.65
N ARG A 596 -15.68 19.15 19.88
CA ARG A 596 -16.20 17.80 20.17
C ARG A 596 -17.70 17.83 20.51
N CYS A 597 -18.08 18.76 21.37
CA CYS A 597 -19.45 18.96 21.84
C CYS A 597 -19.80 20.45 21.82
N ILE A 598 -21.09 20.75 21.79
CA ILE A 598 -21.54 22.15 21.88
C ILE A 598 -21.61 22.62 23.32
N ASN A 599 -22.25 21.81 24.17
CA ASN A 599 -22.50 22.14 25.57
C ASN A 599 -21.53 21.39 26.48
N PHE A 600 -21.15 22.01 27.58
CA PHE A 600 -20.30 21.36 28.59
C PHE A 600 -20.96 20.12 29.19
N THR A 601 -22.30 20.10 29.27
CA THR A 601 -23.06 18.97 29.81
C THR A 601 -22.96 17.69 28.97
N GLU A 602 -22.69 17.80 27.67
CA GLU A 602 -22.49 16.63 26.79
C GLU A 602 -21.07 16.05 26.92
N CYS A 603 -20.09 16.92 27.22
CA CYS A 603 -18.68 16.58 27.36
C CYS A 603 -18.06 17.21 28.65
N PRO A 604 -18.49 16.81 29.87
CA PRO A 604 -18.04 17.45 31.11
C PRO A 604 -16.61 17.07 31.55
N GLU A 605 -16.06 15.98 31.01
CA GLU A 605 -14.75 15.45 31.36
C GLU A 605 -13.65 16.47 31.05
N SER A 606 -12.66 16.55 31.95
CA SER A 606 -11.57 17.54 31.87
C SER A 606 -10.81 17.48 30.53
N GLU A 607 -10.60 16.28 30.00
CA GLU A 607 -9.93 16.02 28.72
C GLU A 607 -10.69 16.52 27.48
N HIS A 608 -11.95 16.94 27.63
CA HIS A 608 -12.78 17.47 26.55
C HIS A 608 -13.00 18.98 26.63
N GLN A 609 -12.68 19.62 27.78
CA GLN A 609 -13.05 21.01 28.05
C GLN A 609 -12.53 21.98 26.99
N ASP A 610 -11.30 21.78 26.51
CA ASP A 610 -10.68 22.60 25.47
C ASP A 610 -11.27 22.42 24.07
N PHE A 611 -12.25 21.52 23.92
CA PHE A 611 -12.94 21.19 22.67
C PHE A 611 -14.46 21.46 22.73
N VAL A 612 -14.99 21.99 23.84
CA VAL A 612 -16.42 22.29 23.96
C VAL A 612 -16.70 23.71 23.47
N TYR A 613 -17.61 23.87 22.51
CA TYR A 613 -17.92 25.17 21.90
C TYR A 613 -18.29 26.26 22.91
N GLU A 614 -19.12 25.94 23.91
CA GLU A 614 -19.60 26.87 24.93
C GLU A 614 -18.47 27.54 25.74
N VAL A 615 -17.39 26.81 26.03
CA VAL A 615 -16.30 27.27 26.92
C VAL A 615 -14.99 27.55 26.18
N LYS A 616 -14.77 26.97 24.99
CA LYS A 616 -13.56 27.16 24.19
C LYS A 616 -13.49 28.60 23.69
N GLN A 617 -12.48 29.34 24.16
CA GLN A 617 -12.27 30.75 23.79
C GLN A 617 -11.79 30.92 22.35
N GLU A 618 -11.03 29.94 21.86
CA GLU A 618 -10.49 29.95 20.50
C GLU A 618 -11.59 29.70 19.47
N LYS A 619 -11.65 30.58 18.47
CA LYS A 619 -12.60 30.45 17.37
C LYS A 619 -12.01 29.59 16.26
N LEU A 620 -12.84 28.75 15.66
CA LEU A 620 -12.49 28.04 14.44
C LEU A 620 -12.21 29.05 13.32
N SER A 621 -11.11 28.86 12.61
CA SER A 621 -10.81 29.60 11.38
C SER A 621 -11.90 29.33 10.34
N ASN A 622 -12.38 30.39 9.68
CA ASN A 622 -13.37 30.29 8.59
C ASN A 622 -12.89 29.47 7.37
N VAL A 623 -11.60 29.13 7.31
CA VAL A 623 -10.98 28.25 6.31
C VAL A 623 -10.26 27.06 6.96
N LEU A 624 -10.62 26.71 8.20
CA LEU A 624 -10.17 25.53 8.95
C LEU A 624 -8.66 25.47 9.25
N ASN A 625 -7.93 26.60 9.23
CA ASN A 625 -6.48 26.58 9.41
C ASN A 625 -6.02 25.96 10.74
N ASN A 626 -6.75 26.22 11.83
CA ASN A 626 -6.49 25.69 13.17
C ASN A 626 -7.31 24.42 13.49
N ALA A 627 -8.03 23.85 12.51
CA ALA A 627 -8.62 22.52 12.70
C ALA A 627 -7.52 21.45 12.53
N PRO A 628 -7.66 20.28 13.17
CA PRO A 628 -6.83 19.12 12.86
C PRO A 628 -6.96 18.73 11.37
N PRO A 629 -5.87 18.35 10.68
CA PRO A 629 -5.92 17.83 9.31
C PRO A 629 -6.53 16.43 9.24
N SER A 630 -6.39 15.66 10.31
CA SER A 630 -6.88 14.30 10.44
C SER A 630 -8.05 14.23 11.42
N TYR A 631 -9.09 13.50 11.05
CA TYR A 631 -10.28 13.29 11.86
C TYR A 631 -10.36 11.83 12.30
N PRO A 632 -10.20 11.53 13.61
CA PRO A 632 -10.03 10.16 14.08
C PRO A 632 -11.23 9.22 13.88
N GLY A 633 -12.42 9.79 13.68
CA GLY A 633 -13.55 9.09 13.09
C GLY A 633 -14.80 9.02 13.96
N VAL A 634 -15.92 8.72 13.31
CA VAL A 634 -17.23 8.49 13.92
C VAL A 634 -17.95 7.35 13.21
N VAL A 635 -18.65 6.50 13.95
CA VAL A 635 -19.55 5.49 13.38
C VAL A 635 -20.99 5.87 13.68
N ILE A 636 -21.78 5.96 12.62
CA ILE A 636 -23.20 6.30 12.69
C ILE A 636 -24.05 5.27 11.94
N GLN A 637 -25.29 5.12 12.38
CA GLN A 637 -26.35 4.45 11.63
C GLN A 637 -27.29 5.53 11.09
N LEU A 638 -27.67 5.45 9.81
CA LEU A 638 -28.53 6.45 9.18
C LEU A 638 -29.91 5.87 8.88
N LYS A 639 -30.96 6.67 9.05
CA LYS A 639 -32.31 6.32 8.54
C LYS A 639 -32.34 6.33 7.01
N PRO A 640 -33.26 5.59 6.36
CA PRO A 640 -33.45 5.62 4.92
C PRO A 640 -33.55 7.04 4.36
N GLY A 641 -32.88 7.30 3.24
CA GLY A 641 -32.82 8.62 2.63
C GLY A 641 -31.58 8.84 1.76
N ASN A 642 -31.58 9.96 1.05
CA ASN A 642 -30.46 10.41 0.24
C ASN A 642 -29.82 11.63 0.91
N TYR A 643 -28.55 11.52 1.25
CA TYR A 643 -27.79 12.56 1.92
C TYR A 643 -26.64 13.01 1.03
N THR A 644 -26.68 14.26 0.57
CA THR A 644 -25.59 14.88 -0.18
C THR A 644 -24.77 15.79 0.73
N TYR A 645 -23.44 15.74 0.60
CA TYR A 645 -22.54 16.49 1.46
C TYR A 645 -21.34 17.01 0.68
N MET A 646 -20.64 17.98 1.27
CA MET A 646 -19.41 18.55 0.72
C MET A 646 -18.39 18.87 1.80
N CYS A 647 -17.15 19.09 1.38
CA CYS A 647 -16.16 19.81 2.18
C CYS A 647 -16.18 21.30 1.83
N THR A 648 -16.38 22.17 2.82
CA THR A 648 -16.45 23.64 2.59
C THR A 648 -15.12 24.21 2.11
N ARG A 649 -13.99 23.65 2.55
CA ARG A 649 -12.66 24.15 2.19
C ARG A 649 -12.20 23.70 0.80
N ASN A 650 -12.62 22.50 0.40
CA ASN A 650 -12.17 21.86 -0.85
C ASN A 650 -13.25 21.91 -1.95
N ASN A 651 -14.25 22.76 -1.80
CA ASN A 651 -15.24 23.09 -2.82
C ASN A 651 -14.97 24.52 -3.35
N ASN A 652 -14.24 24.63 -4.46
CA ASN A 652 -13.89 25.91 -5.08
C ASN A 652 -14.17 25.84 -6.59
N PHE A 653 -15.07 26.70 -7.06
CA PHE A 653 -15.71 26.75 -8.39
C PHE A 653 -14.74 26.76 -9.61
N SER A 654 -13.43 26.78 -9.39
CA SER A 654 -12.41 26.77 -10.44
C SER A 654 -12.25 25.43 -11.15
N ASN A 655 -12.69 24.30 -10.54
CA ASN A 655 -12.57 22.90 -10.99
C ASN A 655 -12.56 21.89 -9.80
N ARG A 656 -12.76 22.35 -8.56
CA ARG A 656 -12.64 21.54 -7.34
C ARG A 656 -13.98 21.37 -6.66
N SER A 657 -14.43 20.13 -6.54
CA SER A 657 -15.74 19.78 -5.99
C SER A 657 -15.63 18.50 -5.17
N GLN A 658 -15.10 18.60 -3.94
CA GLN A 658 -15.15 17.49 -2.99
C GLN A 658 -16.59 17.35 -2.44
N LYS A 659 -17.38 16.50 -3.07
CA LYS A 659 -18.79 16.22 -2.75
C LYS A 659 -19.04 14.72 -2.79
N GLY A 660 -20.00 14.26 -1.99
CA GLY A 660 -20.39 12.86 -1.97
C GLY A 660 -21.89 12.69 -1.76
N THR A 661 -22.35 11.46 -1.98
CA THR A 661 -23.73 11.04 -1.72
C THR A 661 -23.74 9.76 -0.91
N ILE A 662 -24.55 9.72 0.14
CA ILE A 662 -24.91 8.49 0.84
C ILE A 662 -26.38 8.19 0.54
N ILE A 663 -26.65 6.99 0.07
CA ILE A 663 -27.99 6.47 -0.24
C ILE A 663 -28.24 5.34 0.74
N VAL A 664 -29.27 5.52 1.56
CA VAL A 664 -29.70 4.53 2.55
C VAL A 664 -31.05 3.97 2.14
N GLU A 665 -31.10 2.66 1.90
CA GLU A 665 -32.29 1.92 1.44
C GLU A 665 -33.02 1.24 2.59
#